data_AF-A0A7V9RGB4-F1
#
_entry.id   AF-A0A7V9RGB4-F1
#
_cell.length_a   1.000
_cell.length_b   1.000
_cell.length_c   1.000
_cell.angle_alpha   90.00
_cell.angle_beta   90.00
_cell.angle_gamma   90.00
#
_symmetry.space_group_name_H-M   'P 1'
#
loop_
_entity.id
_entity.type
_entity.pdbx_description
1 polymer ?
#
loop_
_entity_poly.entity_id
_entity_poly.type
_entity_poly.pdbx_seq_one_letter_code
_entity_poly.pdbx_strand_id
1 'polypeptide(L)'
;MREVLEAFRSGLPAEVREVIDQAERGLGPAVVWLRGMPPLPLSECLRMLNETRIPSHVLGWLIAMTMFGGDPRQQLASALGRRSFRDDVIPHVLLGLTAGIVRGQPATTRLWTSIEMLAGRVRPADARCICDALPIALMSAHAVVRGCALRLAHELGAAARAAIVAANTPENRALDDALIALAGGEPPPANTQDAALLGRLLDAWRATHDPTLERAILRVGADLARARGPIVAKSIGELEAAWHAVAANQDPIDVSRLLEQRFPLHWKRTLDRVTRLAELPPDPRIAIRLADLARTHSSRSSRPLHVAIAQILADTPTASALPGIDAVITTYAMVYARARASIGTIAIRPANPELLALAGSDRSVEIDALYAQHALNPGDLEARAVLADALQAAGDPRGELITLQLAIADGTGSVGAERRVASLLAVHADAWTGPLPGIERGNRRFERGFLVACETSAESSAIARTLERPEWRTIEELTLRAQDLDLAPLLVRLPLLRRLCAHDRPLDRFSLAAPPPVRRLSVIFTHGTWIASRRLFPDLAVFGGCWFTERWSAAGFAAMSADAAGWGLHAIVHTAFPGAQLASAIQVCRSGPPETRFTLGAYRTGFTPLGWRLRVRRDDPVVDVAWTYHRWADNIVDQVFGPLAAAGVTEVALHVPEMLRVHLDRLIESRPHGIEVIAGQPIDLIAHP
;
A
#
# COMPACT_ATOMS: atom_id res chain seq x y z
N MET A 1 20.34 17.69 -3.19
CA MET A 1 21.70 17.71 -3.78
C MET A 1 22.69 18.37 -2.83
N ARG A 2 22.43 19.60 -2.35
CA ARG A 2 23.30 20.26 -1.33
C ARG A 2 23.50 19.40 -0.07
N GLU A 3 22.42 18.88 0.52
CA GLU A 3 22.51 17.95 1.66
C GLU A 3 23.30 16.66 1.35
N VAL A 4 23.16 16.15 0.12
CA VAL A 4 23.94 14.99 -0.36
C VAL A 4 25.43 15.38 -0.42
N LEU A 5 25.78 16.49 -1.08
CA LEU A 5 27.14 17.00 -1.17
C LEU A 5 27.79 17.21 0.20
N GLU A 6 27.04 17.76 1.13
CA GLU A 6 27.49 18.00 2.51
C GLU A 6 27.76 16.69 3.25
N ALA A 7 26.89 15.69 3.11
CA ALA A 7 27.11 14.36 3.65
C ALA A 7 28.36 13.66 3.05
N PHE A 8 28.71 13.96 1.79
CA PHE A 8 29.88 13.37 1.13
C PHE A 8 31.19 14.10 1.43
N ARG A 9 31.16 15.39 1.80
CA ARG A 9 32.32 16.31 1.75
C ARG A 9 33.56 15.84 2.53
N SER A 10 33.38 15.15 3.66
CA SER A 10 34.51 14.64 4.48
C SER A 10 35.21 13.41 3.90
N GLY A 11 34.57 12.70 2.95
CA GLY A 11 35.10 11.48 2.34
C GLY A 11 35.51 11.58 0.89
N LEU A 12 35.34 12.74 0.28
CA LEU A 12 35.70 12.95 -1.11
C LEU A 12 37.23 13.02 -1.27
N PRO A 13 37.79 12.40 -2.32
CA PRO A 13 39.18 12.64 -2.70
C PRO A 13 39.46 14.14 -2.86
N ALA A 14 40.69 14.57 -2.58
CA ALA A 14 41.06 15.99 -2.60
C ALA A 14 40.74 16.64 -3.95
N GLU A 15 40.96 15.90 -5.04
CA GLU A 15 40.70 16.31 -6.42
C GLU A 15 39.20 16.50 -6.69
N VAL A 16 38.34 15.66 -6.09
CA VAL A 16 36.88 15.78 -6.24
C VAL A 16 36.35 16.95 -5.42
N ARG A 17 36.89 17.16 -4.21
CA ARG A 17 36.59 18.35 -3.40
C ARG A 17 37.00 19.61 -4.12
N GLU A 18 38.19 19.63 -4.72
CA GLU A 18 38.66 20.78 -5.48
C GLU A 18 37.73 21.10 -6.66
N VAL A 19 37.27 20.09 -7.41
CA VAL A 19 36.30 20.28 -8.51
C VAL A 19 34.97 20.83 -8.00
N ILE A 20 34.48 20.36 -6.85
CA ILE A 20 33.26 20.87 -6.20
C ILE A 20 33.46 22.31 -5.72
N ASP A 21 34.56 22.59 -5.04
CA ASP A 21 34.87 23.92 -4.50
C ASP A 21 35.13 24.94 -5.61
N GLN A 22 35.73 24.53 -6.74
CA GLN A 22 35.81 25.34 -7.96
C GLN A 22 34.41 25.62 -8.49
N ALA A 23 33.54 24.62 -8.57
CA ALA A 23 32.19 24.77 -9.08
C ALA A 23 31.28 25.65 -8.20
N GLU A 24 31.37 25.55 -6.86
CA GLU A 24 30.67 26.45 -5.93
C GLU A 24 31.11 27.92 -6.13
N ARG A 25 32.41 28.13 -6.38
CA ARG A 25 33.00 29.44 -6.73
C ARG A 25 32.63 29.93 -8.14
N GLY A 26 31.91 29.15 -8.94
CA GLY A 26 31.55 29.53 -10.31
C GLY A 26 32.68 29.33 -11.32
N LEU A 27 33.67 28.48 -11.00
CA LEU A 27 34.82 28.16 -11.85
C LEU A 27 34.82 26.70 -12.32
N GLY A 28 35.23 26.48 -13.57
CA GLY A 28 35.43 25.14 -14.14
C GLY A 28 34.15 24.50 -14.70
N PRO A 29 34.28 23.34 -15.38
CA PRO A 29 33.18 22.69 -16.09
C PRO A 29 32.07 22.18 -15.15
N ALA A 30 32.36 21.95 -13.87
CA ALA A 30 31.39 21.47 -12.88
C ALA A 30 30.45 22.57 -12.31
N VAL A 31 30.66 23.85 -12.65
CA VAL A 31 29.78 24.98 -12.21
C VAL A 31 28.35 24.79 -12.69
N VAL A 32 28.24 24.34 -13.94
CA VAL A 32 26.96 24.04 -14.61
C VAL A 32 26.17 22.99 -13.83
N TRP A 33 26.87 22.11 -13.08
CA TRP A 33 26.30 21.03 -12.28
C TRP A 33 25.85 21.48 -10.87
N LEU A 34 26.60 22.34 -10.18
CA LEU A 34 26.30 22.73 -8.79
C LEU A 34 25.41 23.96 -8.64
N ARG A 35 25.41 24.88 -9.62
CA ARG A 35 24.55 26.09 -9.57
C ARG A 35 23.17 25.83 -10.19
N GLY A 36 22.35 25.05 -9.48
CA GLY A 36 20.90 25.26 -9.45
C GLY A 36 20.06 24.92 -10.70
N MET A 37 20.58 24.22 -11.70
CA MET A 37 19.69 23.63 -12.71
C MET A 37 18.91 22.44 -12.11
N PRO A 38 17.64 22.21 -12.53
CA PRO A 38 16.95 20.94 -12.26
C PRO A 38 17.85 19.76 -12.70
N PRO A 39 17.65 18.54 -12.17
CA PRO A 39 18.51 17.39 -12.50
C PRO A 39 18.73 17.31 -14.00
N LEU A 40 20.00 17.35 -14.42
CA LEU A 40 20.37 17.42 -15.84
C LEU A 40 19.59 16.37 -16.64
N PRO A 41 19.10 16.71 -17.84
CA PRO A 41 18.59 15.72 -18.76
C PRO A 41 19.65 14.62 -18.96
N LEU A 42 19.24 13.36 -18.96
CA LEU A 42 20.14 12.21 -19.15
C LEU A 42 21.13 12.44 -20.30
N SER A 43 20.67 13.05 -21.39
CA SER A 43 21.46 13.36 -22.57
C SER A 43 22.75 14.11 -22.25
N GLU A 44 22.74 14.99 -21.24
CA GLU A 44 23.90 15.77 -20.83
C GLU A 44 24.90 14.93 -20.02
N CYS A 45 24.41 14.06 -19.13
CA CYS A 45 25.25 13.08 -18.44
C CYS A 45 25.92 12.11 -19.44
N LEU A 46 25.19 11.70 -20.48
CA LEU A 46 25.72 10.86 -21.56
C LEU A 46 26.72 11.61 -22.45
N ARG A 47 26.49 12.90 -22.70
CA ARG A 47 27.43 13.77 -23.42
C ARG A 47 28.76 13.90 -22.68
N MET A 48 28.70 14.12 -21.36
CA MET A 48 29.89 14.20 -20.51
C MET A 48 30.66 12.88 -20.42
N LEU A 49 29.96 11.74 -20.39
CA LEU A 49 30.61 10.44 -20.45
C LEU A 49 31.45 10.24 -21.74
N ASN A 50 31.11 10.96 -22.82
CA ASN A 50 31.85 10.97 -24.08
C ASN A 50 32.97 12.03 -24.12
N GLU A 51 33.06 12.96 -23.16
CA GLU A 51 34.11 13.97 -23.11
C GLU A 51 35.39 13.40 -22.47
N THR A 52 36.46 13.29 -23.25
CA THR A 52 37.72 12.64 -22.86
C THR A 52 38.58 13.43 -21.86
N ARG A 53 38.19 14.66 -21.51
CA ARG A 53 39.01 15.57 -20.69
C ARG A 53 38.79 15.45 -19.17
N ILE A 54 37.75 14.74 -18.73
CA ILE A 54 37.48 14.57 -17.30
C ILE A 54 38.17 13.28 -16.79
N PRO A 55 38.99 13.37 -15.73
CA PRO A 55 39.58 12.18 -15.10
C PRO A 55 38.50 11.20 -14.62
N SER A 56 38.72 9.90 -14.83
CA SER A 56 37.73 8.84 -14.58
C SER A 56 37.24 8.80 -13.14
N HIS A 57 38.13 9.08 -12.19
CA HIS A 57 37.80 9.12 -10.77
C HIS A 57 36.86 10.27 -10.43
N VAL A 58 37.09 11.48 -10.95
CA VAL A 58 36.19 12.62 -10.78
C VAL A 58 34.83 12.30 -11.39
N LEU A 59 34.82 11.82 -12.64
CA LEU A 59 33.58 11.49 -13.34
C LEU A 59 32.77 10.40 -12.61
N GLY A 60 33.43 9.37 -12.09
CA GLY A 60 32.77 8.29 -11.36
C GLY A 60 32.10 8.75 -10.07
N TRP A 61 32.78 9.61 -9.30
CA TRP A 61 32.18 10.21 -8.10
C TRP A 61 30.98 11.10 -8.42
N LEU A 62 31.09 11.95 -9.45
CA LEU A 62 29.97 12.81 -9.88
C LEU A 62 28.75 11.96 -10.28
N ILE A 63 28.97 10.89 -11.04
CA ILE A 63 27.92 9.95 -11.43
C ILE A 63 27.29 9.30 -10.19
N ALA A 64 28.09 8.78 -9.26
CA ALA A 64 27.58 8.17 -8.03
C ALA A 64 26.66 9.11 -7.25
N MET A 65 27.06 10.39 -7.08
CA MET A 65 26.24 11.40 -6.40
C MET A 65 24.92 11.65 -7.12
N THR A 66 24.96 11.70 -8.46
CA THR A 66 23.73 11.82 -9.26
C THR A 66 22.86 10.57 -9.24
N MET A 67 23.31 9.42 -8.73
CA MET A 67 22.46 8.24 -8.59
C MET A 67 21.63 8.25 -7.29
N PHE A 68 22.00 9.08 -6.31
CA PHE A 68 21.20 9.31 -5.09
C PHE A 68 20.15 10.42 -5.33
N GLY A 69 18.89 10.06 -5.63
CA GLY A 69 17.78 11.03 -5.75
C GLY A 69 16.66 10.78 -6.76
N GLY A 70 16.17 9.53 -6.91
CA GLY A 70 14.89 9.24 -7.59
C GLY A 70 14.96 8.75 -9.05
N ASP A 71 13.78 8.62 -9.68
CA ASP A 71 13.50 7.77 -10.85
C ASP A 71 14.17 8.10 -12.22
N PRO A 72 14.62 9.33 -12.56
CA PRO A 72 15.22 9.59 -13.89
C PRO A 72 16.60 8.95 -14.15
N ARG A 73 17.14 8.16 -13.22
CA ARG A 73 18.57 7.79 -13.15
C ARG A 73 18.88 6.33 -13.51
N GLN A 74 17.86 5.54 -13.87
CA GLN A 74 18.06 4.18 -14.44
C GLN A 74 18.81 4.20 -15.77
N GLN A 75 18.56 5.23 -16.59
CA GLN A 75 19.14 5.30 -17.92
C GLN A 75 20.66 5.53 -17.87
N LEU A 76 21.19 6.11 -16.79
CA LEU A 76 22.63 6.32 -16.58
C LEU A 76 23.33 5.02 -16.18
N ALA A 77 22.73 4.26 -15.26
CA ALA A 77 23.20 2.91 -14.93
C ALA A 77 23.13 1.99 -16.16
N SER A 78 22.01 2.01 -16.90
CA SER A 78 21.88 1.22 -18.14
C SER A 78 22.87 1.64 -19.22
N ALA A 79 23.21 2.93 -19.34
CA ALA A 79 24.24 3.40 -20.26
C ALA A 79 25.64 2.91 -19.85
N LEU A 80 25.97 3.01 -18.56
CA LEU A 80 27.16 2.41 -17.97
C LEU A 80 27.14 0.87 -17.95
N GLY A 81 26.01 0.23 -18.25
CA GLY A 81 25.89 -1.22 -18.45
C GLY A 81 26.23 -1.66 -19.87
N ARG A 82 26.28 -0.75 -20.84
CA ARG A 82 26.62 -1.06 -22.24
C ARG A 82 28.14 -1.13 -22.40
N ARG A 83 28.64 -2.15 -23.14
CA ARG A 83 30.07 -2.42 -23.38
C ARG A 83 30.86 -1.29 -24.07
N SER A 84 30.21 -0.20 -24.47
CA SER A 84 30.80 0.90 -25.23
C SER A 84 31.21 2.12 -24.39
N PHE A 85 31.02 2.12 -23.07
CA PHE A 85 31.21 3.29 -22.21
C PHE A 85 32.28 3.06 -21.13
N ARG A 86 33.42 3.78 -21.25
CA ARG A 86 34.48 4.01 -20.23
C ARG A 86 34.43 3.10 -18.99
N ASP A 87 34.80 1.83 -19.14
CA ASP A 87 34.82 0.84 -18.05
C ASP A 87 35.75 1.27 -16.90
N ASP A 88 36.73 2.12 -17.19
CA ASP A 88 37.65 2.74 -16.22
C ASP A 88 36.95 3.68 -15.21
N VAL A 89 35.72 4.13 -15.48
CA VAL A 89 34.93 4.97 -14.57
C VAL A 89 34.17 4.15 -13.52
N ILE A 90 33.83 2.90 -13.83
CA ILE A 90 32.93 2.06 -13.01
C ILE A 90 33.46 1.83 -11.58
N PRO A 91 34.75 1.51 -11.33
CA PRO A 91 35.25 1.33 -9.97
C PRO A 91 35.04 2.56 -9.08
N HIS A 92 35.16 3.76 -9.67
CA HIS A 92 34.98 5.01 -8.94
C HIS A 92 33.50 5.34 -8.69
N VAL A 93 32.60 4.92 -9.58
CA VAL A 93 31.15 4.97 -9.32
C VAL A 93 30.79 4.08 -8.13
N LEU A 94 31.28 2.83 -8.11
CA LEU A 94 31.04 1.89 -7.02
C LEU A 94 31.57 2.40 -5.68
N LEU A 95 32.76 3.02 -5.68
CA LEU A 95 33.34 3.65 -4.50
C LEU A 95 32.45 4.79 -3.98
N GLY A 96 32.00 5.69 -4.86
CA GLY A 96 31.11 6.79 -4.48
C GLY A 96 29.74 6.32 -3.97
N LEU A 97 29.17 5.27 -4.58
CA LEU A 97 27.91 4.68 -4.14
C LEU A 97 28.04 4.05 -2.74
N THR A 98 29.10 3.27 -2.52
CA THR A 98 29.38 2.65 -1.23
C THR A 98 29.56 3.71 -0.14
N ALA A 99 30.37 4.74 -0.41
CA ALA A 99 30.62 5.82 0.53
C ALA A 99 29.33 6.58 0.91
N GLY A 100 28.38 6.73 -0.01
CA GLY A 100 27.07 7.31 0.28
C GLY A 100 26.25 6.45 1.23
N ILE A 101 26.16 5.15 0.92
CA ILE A 101 25.40 4.18 1.72
C ILE A 101 25.92 4.11 3.15
N VAL A 102 27.24 3.98 3.32
CA VAL A 102 27.90 3.93 4.65
C VAL A 102 27.63 5.20 5.47
N ARG A 103 27.43 6.34 4.80
CA ARG A 103 27.06 7.61 5.44
C ARG A 103 25.55 7.80 5.61
N GLY A 104 24.76 6.74 5.48
CA GLY A 104 23.32 6.76 5.71
C GLY A 104 22.49 7.34 4.57
N GLN A 105 23.06 7.53 3.37
CA GLN A 105 22.26 7.90 2.20
C GLN A 105 21.33 6.74 1.82
N PRO A 106 20.02 6.98 1.66
CA PRO A 106 19.07 5.92 1.39
C PRO A 106 19.30 5.32 0.00
N ALA A 107 19.67 4.04 -0.04
CA ALA A 107 19.78 3.29 -1.28
C ALA A 107 18.47 2.57 -1.60
N THR A 108 17.84 2.97 -2.71
CA THR A 108 16.62 2.33 -3.19
C THR A 108 16.91 0.92 -3.71
N THR A 109 15.87 0.09 -3.82
CA THR A 109 15.93 -1.21 -4.50
C THR A 109 16.62 -1.14 -5.86
N ARG A 110 16.31 -0.10 -6.65
CA ARG A 110 16.88 0.10 -7.99
C ARG A 110 18.37 0.46 -7.95
N LEU A 111 18.81 1.19 -6.93
CA LEU A 111 20.22 1.54 -6.78
C LEU A 111 21.06 0.30 -6.52
N TRP A 112 20.59 -0.60 -5.66
CA TRP A 112 21.25 -1.88 -5.39
C TRP A 112 21.33 -2.79 -6.61
N THR A 113 20.28 -2.85 -7.43
CA THR A 113 20.33 -3.55 -8.72
C THR A 113 21.39 -2.94 -9.65
N SER A 114 21.56 -1.61 -9.61
CA SER A 114 22.59 -0.91 -10.41
C SER A 114 23.99 -1.20 -9.89
N ILE A 115 24.19 -1.21 -8.57
CA ILE A 115 25.47 -1.60 -7.93
C ILE A 115 25.85 -3.02 -8.33
N GLU A 116 24.90 -3.97 -8.25
CA GLU A 116 25.12 -5.36 -8.63
C GLU A 116 25.54 -5.48 -10.10
N MET A 117 24.80 -4.83 -11.01
CA MET A 117 25.12 -4.83 -12.44
C MET A 117 26.49 -4.22 -12.73
N LEU A 118 26.84 -3.09 -12.09
CA LEU A 118 28.13 -2.42 -12.29
C LEU A 118 29.29 -3.24 -11.70
N ALA A 119 29.10 -3.89 -10.54
CA ALA A 119 30.10 -4.77 -9.93
C ALA A 119 30.44 -5.95 -10.84
N GLY A 120 29.43 -6.54 -11.50
CA GLY A 120 29.63 -7.63 -12.47
C GLY A 120 30.41 -7.22 -13.73
N ARG A 121 30.71 -5.93 -13.93
CA ARG A 121 31.51 -5.42 -15.05
C ARG A 121 32.97 -5.16 -14.71
N VAL A 122 33.34 -5.13 -13.45
CA VAL A 122 34.72 -4.87 -13.01
C VAL A 122 35.34 -6.14 -12.43
N ARG A 123 36.66 -6.15 -12.25
CA ARG A 123 37.30 -7.28 -11.59
C ARG A 123 36.86 -7.31 -10.12
N PRO A 124 36.73 -8.48 -9.48
CA PRO A 124 36.35 -8.57 -8.07
C PRO A 124 37.21 -7.72 -7.13
N ALA A 125 38.50 -7.53 -7.43
CA ALA A 125 39.40 -6.65 -6.68
C ALA A 125 38.95 -5.18 -6.70
N ASP A 126 38.44 -4.71 -7.83
CA ASP A 126 37.99 -3.32 -8.04
C ASP A 126 36.61 -3.08 -7.41
N ALA A 127 35.81 -4.13 -7.19
CA ALA A 127 34.51 -4.09 -6.51
C ALA A 127 34.60 -4.23 -4.98
N ARG A 128 35.79 -4.43 -4.39
CA ARG A 128 35.96 -4.68 -2.94
C ARG A 128 35.40 -3.58 -2.05
N CYS A 129 35.37 -2.32 -2.53
CA CYS A 129 34.78 -1.21 -1.78
C CYS A 129 33.33 -1.49 -1.34
N ILE A 130 32.57 -2.29 -2.09
CA ILE A 130 31.17 -2.63 -1.78
C ILE A 130 31.04 -3.37 -0.43
N CYS A 131 32.09 -4.06 0.03
CA CYS A 131 32.04 -4.85 1.27
C CYS A 131 31.57 -4.03 2.48
N ASP A 132 31.96 -2.75 2.56
CA ASP A 132 31.59 -1.86 3.67
C ASP A 132 30.09 -1.53 3.69
N ALA A 133 29.42 -1.60 2.53
CA ALA A 133 27.99 -1.34 2.40
C ALA A 133 27.13 -2.61 2.52
N LEU A 134 27.71 -3.81 2.44
CA LEU A 134 26.96 -5.07 2.47
C LEU A 134 26.16 -5.29 3.76
N PRO A 135 26.69 -5.02 4.97
CA PRO A 135 25.91 -5.20 6.20
C PRO A 135 24.63 -4.36 6.21
N ILE A 136 24.73 -3.09 5.79
CA ILE A 136 23.59 -2.15 5.70
C ILE A 136 22.53 -2.71 4.73
N ALA A 137 22.96 -3.28 3.62
CA ALA A 137 22.10 -3.84 2.60
C ALA A 137 21.40 -5.14 3.07
N LEU A 138 22.13 -6.02 3.75
CA LEU A 138 21.62 -7.29 4.27
C LEU A 138 20.59 -7.08 5.39
N MET A 139 20.72 -6.00 6.17
CA MET A 139 19.72 -5.57 7.15
C MET A 139 18.54 -4.80 6.54
N SER A 140 18.52 -4.57 5.22
CA SER A 140 17.43 -3.83 4.56
C SER A 140 16.10 -4.55 4.71
N ALA A 141 15.02 -3.81 4.94
CA ALA A 141 13.65 -4.34 4.93
C ALA A 141 13.24 -4.87 3.54
N HIS A 142 13.87 -4.41 2.46
CA HIS A 142 13.50 -4.79 1.09
C HIS A 142 14.20 -6.09 0.66
N ALA A 143 13.42 -7.13 0.38
CA ALA A 143 13.94 -8.44 -0.03
C ALA A 143 14.85 -8.38 -1.27
N VAL A 144 14.57 -7.49 -2.23
CA VAL A 144 15.40 -7.32 -3.42
C VAL A 144 16.78 -6.76 -3.07
N VAL A 145 16.87 -5.81 -2.14
CA VAL A 145 18.15 -5.25 -1.67
C VAL A 145 18.98 -6.33 -0.99
N ARG A 146 18.38 -7.09 -0.07
CA ARG A 146 19.04 -8.24 0.59
C ARG A 146 19.53 -9.25 -0.44
N GLY A 147 18.69 -9.56 -1.43
CA GLY A 147 19.05 -10.48 -2.53
C GLY A 147 20.23 -10.01 -3.36
N CYS A 148 20.26 -8.73 -3.77
CA CYS A 148 21.42 -8.13 -4.46
C CYS A 148 22.69 -8.20 -3.61
N ALA A 149 22.59 -7.82 -2.32
CA ALA A 149 23.70 -7.83 -1.39
C ALA A 149 24.27 -9.23 -1.16
N LEU A 150 23.40 -10.24 -0.99
CA LEU A 150 23.82 -11.62 -0.80
C LEU A 150 24.57 -12.18 -2.01
N ARG A 151 24.13 -11.84 -3.23
CA ARG A 151 24.82 -12.24 -4.47
C ARG A 151 26.16 -11.56 -4.64
N LEU A 152 26.23 -10.26 -4.34
CA LEU A 152 27.49 -9.53 -4.30
C LEU A 152 28.44 -10.11 -3.26
N ALA A 153 27.94 -10.46 -2.08
CA ALA A 153 28.73 -11.10 -1.04
C ALA A 153 29.28 -12.46 -1.49
N HIS A 154 28.48 -13.25 -2.22
CA HIS A 154 28.93 -14.52 -2.79
C HIS A 154 30.03 -14.32 -3.86
N GLU A 155 29.87 -13.33 -4.74
CA GLU A 155 30.87 -13.00 -5.78
C GLU A 155 32.17 -12.44 -5.21
N LEU A 156 32.10 -11.64 -4.13
CA LEU A 156 33.25 -11.03 -3.45
C LEU A 156 33.94 -11.98 -2.44
N GLY A 157 33.30 -13.10 -2.10
CA GLY A 157 33.88 -14.19 -1.33
C GLY A 157 34.34 -13.79 0.08
N ALA A 158 35.58 -14.14 0.42
CA ALA A 158 36.11 -13.99 1.78
C ALA A 158 36.12 -12.54 2.29
N ALA A 159 36.34 -11.56 1.40
CA ALA A 159 36.34 -10.14 1.79
C ALA A 159 34.96 -9.67 2.28
N ALA A 160 33.90 -10.06 1.55
CA ALA A 160 32.53 -9.76 1.95
C ALA A 160 32.15 -10.49 3.25
N ARG A 161 32.52 -11.77 3.40
CA ARG A 161 32.26 -12.51 4.64
C ARG A 161 32.92 -11.83 5.85
N ALA A 162 34.18 -11.41 5.73
CA ALA A 162 34.88 -10.72 6.80
C ALA A 162 34.18 -9.41 7.21
N ALA A 163 33.72 -8.61 6.25
CA ALA A 163 32.98 -7.38 6.53
C ALA A 163 31.62 -7.65 7.21
N ILE A 164 30.90 -8.69 6.80
CA ILE A 164 29.63 -9.09 7.41
C ILE A 164 29.85 -9.56 8.85
N VAL A 165 30.86 -10.40 9.10
CA VAL A 165 31.23 -10.86 10.45
C VAL A 165 31.59 -9.67 11.34
N ALA A 166 32.41 -8.74 10.85
CA ALA A 166 32.83 -7.57 11.62
C ALA A 166 31.67 -6.64 12.02
N ALA A 167 30.61 -6.58 11.22
CA ALA A 167 29.41 -5.79 11.49
C ALA A 167 28.34 -6.55 12.28
N ASN A 168 28.50 -7.87 12.46
CA ASN A 168 27.50 -8.70 13.13
C ASN A 168 27.56 -8.52 14.64
N THR A 169 26.39 -8.33 15.26
CA THR A 169 26.23 -8.33 16.73
C THR A 169 25.23 -9.42 17.10
N PRO A 170 25.21 -9.94 18.34
CA PRO A 170 24.30 -11.01 18.75
C PRO A 170 22.81 -10.72 18.50
N GLU A 171 22.43 -9.46 18.34
CA GLU A 171 21.07 -9.01 18.09
C GLU A 171 20.70 -8.99 16.60
N ASN A 172 21.67 -9.06 15.68
CA ASN A 172 21.49 -8.85 14.25
C ASN A 172 21.19 -10.15 13.47
N ARG A 173 20.03 -10.76 13.72
CA ARG A 173 19.60 -12.02 13.04
C ARG A 173 19.73 -12.00 11.52
N ALA A 174 19.52 -10.85 10.87
CA ALA A 174 19.63 -10.73 9.42
C ALA A 174 21.06 -10.97 8.88
N LEU A 175 22.09 -10.62 9.68
CA LEU A 175 23.48 -10.87 9.32
C LEU A 175 23.87 -12.32 9.60
N ASP A 176 23.35 -12.92 10.67
CA ASP A 176 23.47 -14.37 10.92
C ASP A 176 22.91 -15.19 9.75
N ASP A 177 21.68 -14.88 9.34
CA ASP A 177 21.02 -15.53 8.19
C ASP A 177 21.88 -15.41 6.92
N ALA A 178 22.47 -14.23 6.69
CA ALA A 178 23.35 -14.00 5.55
C ALA A 178 24.65 -14.81 5.64
N LEU A 179 25.26 -14.92 6.83
CA LEU A 179 26.47 -15.71 7.05
C LEU A 179 26.22 -17.21 6.85
N ILE A 180 25.07 -17.71 7.30
CA ILE A 180 24.62 -19.10 7.07
C ILE A 180 24.46 -19.34 5.57
N ALA A 181 23.73 -18.46 4.88
CA ALA A 181 23.53 -18.55 3.44
C ALA A 181 24.87 -18.52 2.66
N LEU A 182 25.82 -17.67 3.07
CA LEU A 182 27.15 -17.59 2.45
C LEU A 182 28.02 -18.81 2.76
N ALA A 183 27.85 -19.46 3.91
CA ALA A 183 28.57 -20.69 4.26
C ALA A 183 28.19 -21.89 3.37
N GLY A 184 27.13 -21.77 2.55
CA GLY A 184 26.53 -22.92 1.89
C GLY A 184 25.97 -23.93 2.90
N GLY A 185 25.82 -23.51 4.17
CA GLY A 185 25.18 -24.32 5.19
C GLY A 185 23.70 -24.45 4.85
N GLU A 186 23.16 -25.65 5.03
CA GLU A 186 21.71 -25.79 5.11
C GLU A 186 21.17 -24.77 6.14
N PRO A 187 20.02 -24.15 5.87
CA PRO A 187 19.37 -23.31 6.87
C PRO A 187 19.31 -24.07 8.21
N PRO A 188 19.43 -23.36 9.34
CA PRO A 188 19.44 -24.01 10.65
C PRO A 188 18.25 -24.98 10.70
N PRO A 189 18.47 -26.24 11.14
CA PRO A 189 17.42 -27.24 11.09
C PRO A 189 16.19 -26.67 11.80
N ALA A 190 15.06 -26.68 11.09
CA ALA A 190 13.80 -26.22 11.66
C ALA A 190 13.60 -26.91 13.01
N ASN A 191 12.99 -26.20 13.99
CA ASN A 191 12.72 -26.75 15.31
C ASN A 191 12.15 -28.17 15.17
N THR A 192 12.96 -29.18 15.52
CA THR A 192 12.67 -30.58 15.22
C THR A 192 11.39 -31.03 15.92
N GLN A 193 11.04 -30.38 17.04
CA GLN A 193 9.79 -30.61 17.75
C GLN A 193 8.57 -30.11 16.96
N ASP A 194 8.63 -28.90 16.40
CA ASP A 194 7.52 -28.33 15.61
C ASP A 194 7.33 -29.09 14.30
N ALA A 195 8.43 -29.52 13.65
CA ALA A 195 8.40 -30.38 12.48
C ALA A 195 7.71 -31.73 12.77
N ALA A 196 8.07 -32.38 13.89
CA ALA A 196 7.45 -33.61 14.34
C ALA A 196 5.96 -33.41 14.71
N LEU A 197 5.63 -32.27 15.33
CA LEU A 197 4.26 -31.91 15.65
C LEU A 197 3.42 -31.69 14.38
N LEU A 198 3.96 -30.99 13.37
CA LEU A 198 3.28 -30.82 12.08
C LEU A 198 2.97 -32.16 11.42
N GLY A 199 3.93 -33.09 11.43
CA GLY A 199 3.72 -34.45 10.92
C GLY A 199 2.57 -35.16 11.64
N ARG A 200 2.57 -35.15 12.97
CA ARG A 200 1.49 -35.75 13.79
C ARG A 200 0.13 -35.10 13.54
N LEU A 201 0.08 -33.78 13.38
CA LEU A 201 -1.14 -33.05 13.07
C LEU A 201 -1.70 -33.43 11.69
N LEU A 202 -0.83 -33.51 10.67
CA LEU A 202 -1.23 -33.92 9.32
C LEU A 202 -1.76 -35.36 9.31
N ASP A 203 -1.10 -36.28 9.99
CA ASP A 203 -1.56 -37.68 10.08
C ASP A 203 -2.89 -37.80 10.81
N ALA A 204 -3.06 -37.06 11.93
CA ALA A 204 -4.33 -36.99 12.64
C ALA A 204 -5.44 -36.40 11.75
N TRP A 205 -5.15 -35.35 10.98
CA TRP A 205 -6.13 -34.75 10.07
C TRP A 205 -6.49 -35.71 8.94
N ARG A 206 -5.54 -36.44 8.34
CA ARG A 206 -5.86 -37.45 7.31
C ARG A 206 -6.76 -38.57 7.84
N ALA A 207 -6.62 -38.93 9.12
CA ALA A 207 -7.44 -39.96 9.75
C ALA A 207 -8.86 -39.47 10.11
N THR A 208 -9.01 -38.19 10.48
CA THR A 208 -10.22 -37.66 11.12
C THR A 208 -10.97 -36.63 10.30
N HIS A 209 -10.26 -35.91 9.43
CA HIS A 209 -10.70 -34.73 8.71
C HIS A 209 -11.35 -33.67 9.61
N ASP A 210 -10.92 -33.57 10.87
CA ASP A 210 -11.42 -32.57 11.81
C ASP A 210 -10.96 -31.16 11.42
N PRO A 211 -11.87 -30.20 11.16
CA PRO A 211 -11.52 -28.82 10.85
C PRO A 211 -10.71 -28.11 11.94
N THR A 212 -10.79 -28.55 13.20
CA THR A 212 -10.01 -27.97 14.30
C THR A 212 -8.50 -28.19 14.13
N LEU A 213 -8.09 -29.31 13.53
CA LEU A 213 -6.68 -29.60 13.23
C LEU A 213 -6.15 -28.71 12.10
N GLU A 214 -7.00 -28.28 11.16
CA GLU A 214 -6.58 -27.47 10.02
C GLU A 214 -5.98 -26.13 10.46
N ARG A 215 -6.57 -25.49 11.49
CA ARG A 215 -6.05 -24.25 12.07
C ARG A 215 -4.67 -24.46 12.70
N ALA A 216 -4.50 -25.56 13.44
CA ALA A 216 -3.22 -25.92 14.04
C ALA A 216 -2.14 -26.18 12.97
N ILE A 217 -2.49 -26.94 11.92
CA ILE A 217 -1.61 -27.25 10.78
C ILE A 217 -1.20 -25.98 10.04
N LEU A 218 -2.15 -25.07 9.75
CA LEU A 218 -1.87 -23.80 9.09
C LEU A 218 -0.87 -22.96 9.90
N ARG A 219 -1.07 -22.85 11.22
CA ARG A 219 -0.20 -22.07 12.11
C ARG A 219 1.21 -22.69 12.22
N VAL A 220 1.32 -23.95 12.63
CA VAL A 220 2.62 -24.62 12.79
C VAL A 220 3.37 -24.67 11.45
N GLY A 221 2.66 -24.93 10.35
CA GLY A 221 3.24 -24.89 9.01
C GLY A 221 3.75 -23.50 8.61
N ALA A 222 3.05 -22.42 8.96
CA ALA A 222 3.50 -21.06 8.69
C ALA A 222 4.73 -20.69 9.54
N ASP A 223 4.78 -21.09 10.80
CA ASP A 223 5.92 -20.85 11.70
C ASP A 223 7.19 -21.53 11.17
N LEU A 224 7.06 -22.80 10.74
CA LEU A 224 8.15 -23.55 10.13
C LEU A 224 8.58 -22.98 8.76
N ALA A 225 7.63 -22.53 7.94
CA ALA A 225 7.95 -21.87 6.67
C ALA A 225 8.70 -20.55 6.87
N ARG A 226 8.32 -19.75 7.89
CA ARG A 226 9.06 -18.53 8.28
C ARG A 226 10.48 -18.87 8.71
N ALA A 227 10.66 -19.93 9.52
CA ALA A 227 11.98 -20.39 9.94
C ALA A 227 12.86 -20.84 8.75
N ARG A 228 12.29 -21.41 7.69
CA ARG A 228 13.02 -21.74 6.45
C ARG A 228 13.26 -20.55 5.51
N GLY A 229 12.57 -19.44 5.72
CA GLY A 229 12.63 -18.26 4.86
C GLY A 229 11.93 -18.44 3.50
N PRO A 230 11.80 -17.37 2.69
CA PRO A 230 11.11 -17.44 1.39
C PRO A 230 11.91 -18.22 0.33
N ILE A 231 11.23 -18.66 -0.74
CA ILE A 231 11.90 -19.15 -1.96
C ILE A 231 12.31 -17.91 -2.75
N VAL A 232 13.61 -17.76 -3.00
CA VAL A 232 14.20 -16.57 -3.64
C VAL A 232 14.92 -16.95 -4.93
N ALA A 233 14.87 -16.07 -5.93
CA ALA A 233 15.55 -16.24 -7.22
C ALA A 233 15.77 -14.87 -7.91
N LYS A 234 16.67 -14.80 -8.89
CA LYS A 234 17.00 -13.53 -9.59
C LYS A 234 16.02 -13.20 -10.70
N SER A 235 15.36 -14.21 -11.27
CA SER A 235 14.40 -14.06 -12.35
C SER A 235 13.13 -14.88 -12.10
N ILE A 236 12.06 -14.60 -12.84
CA ILE A 236 10.83 -15.40 -12.78
C ILE A 236 11.12 -16.86 -13.17
N GLY A 237 11.96 -17.10 -14.18
CA GLY A 237 12.30 -18.46 -14.62
C GLY A 237 13.09 -19.24 -13.56
N GLU A 238 14.07 -18.59 -12.94
CA GLU A 238 14.80 -19.17 -11.80
C GLU A 238 13.88 -19.38 -10.58
N LEU A 239 12.91 -18.50 -10.36
CA LEU A 239 11.93 -18.65 -9.28
C LEU A 239 11.06 -19.88 -9.49
N GLU A 240 10.59 -20.11 -10.72
CA GLU A 240 9.85 -21.33 -11.06
C GLU A 240 10.72 -22.58 -10.87
N ALA A 241 11.98 -22.55 -11.32
CA ALA A 241 12.90 -23.67 -11.14
C ALA A 241 13.16 -23.98 -9.65
N ALA A 242 13.42 -22.94 -8.84
CA ALA A 242 13.62 -23.08 -7.40
C ALA A 242 12.34 -23.58 -6.70
N TRP A 243 11.17 -23.06 -7.07
CA TRP A 243 9.89 -23.53 -6.57
C TRP A 243 9.66 -25.02 -6.88
N HIS A 244 9.95 -25.43 -8.12
CA HIS A 244 9.85 -26.84 -8.54
C HIS A 244 10.83 -27.75 -7.80
N ALA A 245 12.07 -27.30 -7.57
CA ALA A 245 13.05 -28.06 -6.80
C ALA A 245 12.59 -28.28 -5.36
N VAL A 246 12.04 -27.25 -4.70
CA VAL A 246 11.47 -27.37 -3.35
C VAL A 246 10.27 -28.30 -3.33
N ALA A 247 9.36 -28.20 -4.31
CA ALA A 247 8.20 -29.08 -4.40
C ALA A 247 8.58 -30.56 -4.62
N ALA A 248 9.65 -30.83 -5.38
CA ALA A 248 10.12 -32.18 -5.66
C ALA A 248 10.63 -32.92 -4.42
N ASN A 249 11.04 -32.20 -3.36
CA ASN A 249 11.47 -32.79 -2.10
C ASN A 249 10.30 -33.39 -1.29
N GLN A 250 9.06 -33.01 -1.61
CA GLN A 250 7.84 -33.45 -0.93
C GLN A 250 7.84 -33.27 0.61
N ASP A 251 8.62 -32.33 1.11
CA ASP A 251 8.73 -32.05 2.54
C ASP A 251 7.46 -31.31 3.03
N PRO A 252 6.70 -31.87 3.99
CA PRO A 252 5.51 -31.20 4.53
C PRO A 252 5.81 -29.83 5.15
N ILE A 253 7.04 -29.57 5.57
CA ILE A 253 7.45 -28.28 6.12
C ILE A 253 7.41 -27.18 5.05
N ASP A 254 7.82 -27.51 3.81
CA ASP A 254 7.89 -26.54 2.71
C ASP A 254 6.53 -26.23 2.07
N VAL A 255 5.46 -26.97 2.39
CA VAL A 255 4.12 -26.74 1.81
C VAL A 255 3.65 -25.30 2.03
N SER A 256 3.71 -24.78 3.26
CA SER A 256 3.29 -23.39 3.52
C SER A 256 4.16 -22.38 2.74
N ARG A 257 5.47 -22.61 2.68
CA ARG A 257 6.43 -21.80 1.91
C ARG A 257 6.13 -21.81 0.41
N LEU A 258 5.74 -22.95 -0.15
CA LEU A 258 5.33 -23.11 -1.56
C LEU A 258 4.02 -22.34 -1.85
N LEU A 259 3.07 -22.36 -0.92
CA LEU A 259 1.74 -21.75 -1.05
C LEU A 259 1.75 -20.22 -0.82
N GLU A 260 2.71 -19.71 -0.04
CA GLU A 260 2.97 -18.28 0.18
C GLU A 260 3.58 -17.60 -1.05
N GLN A 261 4.32 -18.35 -1.88
CA GLN A 261 4.82 -17.79 -3.14
C GLN A 261 3.65 -17.38 -4.03
N ARG A 262 3.73 -16.14 -4.55
CA ARG A 262 2.72 -15.61 -5.46
C ARG A 262 2.57 -16.55 -6.66
N PHE A 263 1.35 -17.03 -6.89
CA PHE A 263 1.04 -17.81 -8.09
C PHE A 263 1.14 -16.92 -9.34
N PRO A 264 1.62 -17.45 -10.47
CA PRO A 264 1.63 -16.74 -11.74
C PRO A 264 0.22 -16.24 -12.13
N LEU A 265 0.13 -15.08 -12.77
CA LEU A 265 -1.15 -14.60 -13.32
C LEU A 265 -1.59 -15.40 -14.55
N HIS A 266 -0.64 -16.02 -15.25
CA HIS A 266 -0.91 -16.79 -16.45
C HIS A 266 -1.25 -18.24 -16.09
N TRP A 267 -2.51 -18.64 -16.35
CA TRP A 267 -3.07 -19.91 -15.88
C TRP A 267 -2.25 -21.17 -16.22
N LYS A 268 -1.51 -21.20 -17.35
CA LYS A 268 -0.67 -22.36 -17.71
C LYS A 268 0.45 -22.61 -16.69
N ARG A 269 1.16 -21.57 -16.28
CA ARG A 269 2.22 -21.70 -15.26
C ARG A 269 1.64 -22.02 -13.89
N THR A 270 0.45 -21.47 -13.60
CA THR A 270 -0.32 -21.83 -12.41
C THR A 270 -0.69 -23.30 -12.41
N LEU A 271 -1.15 -23.84 -13.55
CA LEU A 271 -1.47 -25.25 -13.72
C LEU A 271 -0.25 -26.15 -13.49
N ASP A 272 0.94 -25.75 -13.96
CA ASP A 272 2.17 -26.50 -13.71
C ASP A 272 2.45 -26.63 -12.19
N ARG A 273 2.31 -25.53 -11.44
CA ARG A 273 2.44 -25.56 -9.96
C ARG A 273 1.34 -26.40 -9.31
N VAL A 274 0.08 -26.26 -9.73
CA VAL A 274 -1.04 -27.06 -9.20
C VAL A 274 -0.81 -28.55 -9.43
N THR A 275 -0.28 -28.93 -10.59
CA THR A 275 0.01 -30.33 -10.93
C THR A 275 1.08 -30.90 -10.00
N ARG A 276 2.13 -30.12 -9.67
CA ARG A 276 3.13 -30.51 -8.68
C ARG A 276 2.59 -30.60 -7.26
N LEU A 277 1.69 -29.70 -6.88
CA LEU A 277 1.03 -29.80 -5.57
C LEU A 277 0.14 -31.05 -5.45
N ALA A 278 -0.39 -31.56 -6.57
CA ALA A 278 -1.14 -32.82 -6.59
C ALA A 278 -0.28 -34.06 -6.31
N GLU A 279 1.05 -33.96 -6.51
CA GLU A 279 1.99 -35.05 -6.24
C GLU A 279 2.33 -35.16 -4.74
N LEU A 280 1.98 -34.14 -3.94
CA LEU A 280 2.22 -34.12 -2.49
C LEU A 280 1.16 -34.96 -1.74
N PRO A 281 1.49 -35.52 -0.57
CA PRO A 281 0.51 -36.17 0.28
C PRO A 281 -0.67 -35.24 0.62
N PRO A 282 -1.89 -35.76 0.83
CA PRO A 282 -3.05 -34.96 1.18
C PRO A 282 -2.77 -34.01 2.34
N ASP A 283 -3.04 -32.72 2.13
CA ASP A 283 -2.75 -31.63 3.06
C ASP A 283 -3.84 -30.54 2.98
N PRO A 284 -4.50 -30.19 4.10
CA PRO A 284 -5.60 -29.23 4.08
C PRO A 284 -5.14 -27.84 3.62
N ARG A 285 -3.87 -27.48 3.83
CA ARG A 285 -3.33 -26.17 3.42
C ARG A 285 -3.38 -26.01 1.90
N ILE A 286 -3.06 -27.07 1.15
CA ILE A 286 -3.10 -27.08 -0.32
C ILE A 286 -4.54 -26.88 -0.78
N ALA A 287 -5.48 -27.68 -0.25
CA ALA A 287 -6.89 -27.61 -0.64
C ALA A 287 -7.49 -26.22 -0.37
N ILE A 288 -7.31 -25.68 0.85
CA ILE A 288 -7.80 -24.34 1.21
C ILE A 288 -7.21 -23.28 0.26
N ARG A 289 -5.91 -23.31 0.02
CA ARG A 289 -5.24 -22.32 -0.85
C ARG A 289 -5.70 -22.41 -2.30
N LEU A 290 -5.91 -23.62 -2.84
CA LEU A 290 -6.36 -23.81 -4.22
C LEU A 290 -7.82 -23.42 -4.42
N ALA A 291 -8.68 -23.58 -3.41
CA ALA A 291 -10.06 -23.08 -3.44
C ALA A 291 -10.09 -21.54 -3.56
N ASP A 292 -9.20 -20.83 -2.85
CA ASP A 292 -9.03 -19.38 -3.00
C ASP A 292 -8.44 -18.99 -4.36
N LEU A 293 -7.41 -19.71 -4.82
CA LEU A 293 -6.75 -19.46 -6.11
C LEU A 293 -7.70 -19.59 -7.30
N ALA A 294 -8.68 -20.50 -7.23
CA ALA A 294 -9.69 -20.68 -8.25
C ALA A 294 -10.47 -19.38 -8.53
N ARG A 295 -10.71 -18.56 -7.50
CA ARG A 295 -11.45 -17.29 -7.62
C ARG A 295 -10.71 -16.24 -8.43
N THR A 296 -9.38 -16.32 -8.52
CA THR A 296 -8.58 -15.30 -9.22
C THR A 296 -8.43 -15.59 -10.72
N HIS A 297 -8.95 -16.71 -11.21
CA HIS A 297 -8.84 -17.13 -12.60
C HIS A 297 -10.22 -17.35 -13.22
N SER A 298 -10.90 -16.27 -13.64
CA SER A 298 -12.29 -16.35 -14.17
C SER A 298 -12.39 -16.57 -15.69
N SER A 299 -11.26 -16.67 -16.40
CA SER A 299 -11.26 -16.81 -17.85
C SER A 299 -11.80 -18.18 -18.28
N ARG A 300 -12.59 -18.26 -19.35
CA ARG A 300 -12.99 -19.57 -19.93
C ARG A 300 -11.78 -20.42 -20.33
N SER A 301 -10.66 -19.79 -20.71
CA SER A 301 -9.42 -20.49 -21.07
C SER A 301 -8.68 -21.12 -19.89
N SER A 302 -8.98 -20.76 -18.63
CA SER A 302 -8.41 -21.41 -17.43
C SER A 302 -9.12 -22.71 -17.05
N ARG A 303 -10.08 -23.20 -17.84
CA ARG A 303 -10.81 -24.45 -17.54
C ARG A 303 -9.89 -25.64 -17.18
N PRO A 304 -8.74 -25.89 -17.86
CA PRO A 304 -7.83 -26.97 -17.45
C PRO A 304 -7.27 -26.80 -16.04
N LEU A 305 -6.94 -25.56 -15.64
CA LEU A 305 -6.53 -25.23 -14.27
C LEU A 305 -7.65 -25.56 -13.26
N HIS A 306 -8.91 -25.19 -13.56
CA HIS A 306 -10.03 -25.52 -12.68
C HIS A 306 -10.25 -27.02 -12.53
N VAL A 307 -10.07 -27.80 -13.61
CA VAL A 307 -10.17 -29.27 -13.55
C VAL A 307 -9.11 -29.85 -12.63
N ALA A 308 -7.85 -29.39 -12.74
CA ALA A 308 -6.77 -29.82 -11.86
C ALA A 308 -7.04 -29.44 -10.38
N ILE A 309 -7.47 -28.20 -10.13
CA ILE A 309 -7.84 -27.75 -8.78
C ILE A 309 -8.98 -28.59 -8.21
N ALA A 310 -10.06 -28.80 -8.98
CA ALA A 310 -11.21 -29.56 -8.52
C ALA A 310 -10.87 -31.03 -8.25
N GLN A 311 -9.94 -31.62 -9.01
CA GLN A 311 -9.45 -32.97 -8.74
C GLN A 311 -8.72 -33.05 -7.39
N ILE A 312 -7.78 -32.13 -7.11
CA ILE A 312 -7.07 -32.09 -5.82
C ILE A 312 -8.06 -31.88 -4.66
N LEU A 313 -9.05 -30.99 -4.83
CA LEU A 313 -10.08 -30.75 -3.80
C LEU A 313 -10.98 -31.98 -3.56
N ALA A 314 -11.20 -32.82 -4.58
CA ALA A 314 -11.93 -34.06 -4.45
C ALA A 314 -11.11 -35.16 -3.74
N ASP A 315 -9.78 -35.16 -3.95
CA ASP A 315 -8.85 -36.14 -3.38
C ASP A 315 -8.35 -35.75 -1.98
N THR A 316 -8.37 -34.45 -1.66
CA THR A 316 -8.04 -33.88 -0.34
C THR A 316 -9.25 -33.09 0.20
N PRO A 317 -10.38 -33.76 0.49
CA PRO A 317 -11.58 -33.06 0.92
C PRO A 317 -11.37 -32.44 2.32
N THR A 318 -11.68 -31.16 2.43
CA THR A 318 -11.67 -30.37 3.67
C THR A 318 -12.89 -29.46 3.70
N ALA A 319 -13.55 -29.38 4.86
CA ALA A 319 -14.71 -28.50 5.05
C ALA A 319 -14.34 -27.02 4.81
N SER A 320 -13.12 -26.61 5.17
CA SER A 320 -12.67 -25.22 5.03
C SER A 320 -12.50 -24.75 3.57
N ALA A 321 -12.46 -25.66 2.60
CA ALA A 321 -12.43 -25.30 1.18
C ALA A 321 -13.82 -24.96 0.59
N LEU A 322 -14.93 -25.32 1.27
CA LEU A 322 -16.29 -25.12 0.74
C LEU A 322 -16.61 -23.67 0.35
N PRO A 323 -16.28 -22.64 1.16
CA PRO A 323 -16.58 -21.26 0.77
C PRO A 323 -15.90 -20.83 -0.54
N GLY A 324 -14.67 -21.30 -0.78
CA GLY A 324 -13.95 -21.04 -2.03
C GLY A 324 -14.57 -21.77 -3.23
N ILE A 325 -15.01 -23.01 -3.03
CA ILE A 325 -15.72 -23.81 -4.05
C ILE A 325 -17.06 -23.16 -4.40
N ASP A 326 -17.88 -22.81 -3.40
CA ASP A 326 -19.20 -22.22 -3.60
C ASP A 326 -19.11 -20.86 -4.34
N ALA A 327 -17.99 -20.13 -4.18
CA ALA A 327 -17.75 -18.89 -4.91
C ALA A 327 -17.49 -19.09 -6.41
N VAL A 328 -16.98 -20.25 -6.84
CA VAL A 328 -16.65 -20.52 -8.26
C VAL A 328 -17.60 -21.51 -8.93
N ILE A 329 -18.38 -22.27 -8.16
CA ILE A 329 -19.28 -23.31 -8.68
C ILE A 329 -20.36 -22.75 -9.58
N THR A 330 -20.79 -21.50 -9.41
CA THR A 330 -21.76 -20.85 -10.31
C THR A 330 -21.27 -20.75 -11.74
N THR A 331 -19.96 -20.59 -11.93
CA THR A 331 -19.34 -20.48 -13.26
C THR A 331 -18.85 -21.84 -13.77
N TYR A 332 -18.39 -22.72 -12.88
CA TYR A 332 -17.78 -24.00 -13.22
C TYR A 332 -18.49 -25.20 -12.56
N ALA A 333 -19.82 -25.18 -12.55
CA ALA A 333 -20.66 -26.12 -11.79
C ALA A 333 -20.27 -27.59 -11.99
N MET A 334 -20.18 -28.03 -13.26
CA MET A 334 -19.82 -29.41 -13.57
C MET A 334 -18.40 -29.79 -13.14
N VAL A 335 -17.48 -28.83 -13.06
CA VAL A 335 -16.07 -29.08 -12.70
C VAL A 335 -15.94 -29.31 -11.19
N TYR A 336 -16.63 -28.51 -10.38
CA TYR A 336 -16.52 -28.56 -8.92
C TYR A 336 -17.57 -29.43 -8.22
N ALA A 337 -18.58 -29.94 -8.95
CA ALA A 337 -19.64 -30.78 -8.38
C ALA A 337 -19.08 -32.00 -7.62
N ARG A 338 -18.09 -32.69 -8.20
CA ARG A 338 -17.44 -33.84 -7.55
C ARG A 338 -16.71 -33.44 -6.27
N ALA A 339 -15.89 -32.38 -6.31
CA ALA A 339 -15.16 -31.91 -5.14
C ALA A 339 -16.10 -31.53 -3.99
N ARG A 340 -17.18 -30.79 -4.31
CA ARG A 340 -18.20 -30.41 -3.32
C ARG A 340 -18.91 -31.63 -2.73
N ALA A 341 -19.24 -32.63 -3.56
CA ALA A 341 -19.84 -33.88 -3.10
C ALA A 341 -18.90 -34.67 -2.19
N SER A 342 -17.61 -34.82 -2.56
CA SER A 342 -16.60 -35.49 -1.75
C SER A 342 -16.50 -34.87 -0.34
N ILE A 343 -16.47 -33.53 -0.26
CA ILE A 343 -16.45 -32.82 1.03
C ILE A 343 -17.74 -33.06 1.82
N GLY A 344 -18.89 -33.09 1.16
CA GLY A 344 -20.18 -33.36 1.83
C GLY A 344 -20.34 -34.78 2.38
N THR A 345 -19.59 -35.75 1.85
CA THR A 345 -19.64 -37.16 2.28
C THR A 345 -18.55 -37.56 3.27
N ILE A 346 -17.65 -36.65 3.61
CA ILE A 346 -16.50 -36.97 4.45
C ILE A 346 -16.92 -37.30 5.89
N ALA A 347 -16.42 -38.41 6.43
CA ALA A 347 -16.66 -38.78 7.80
C ALA A 347 -15.74 -37.97 8.73
N ILE A 348 -16.26 -36.88 9.28
CA ILE A 348 -15.55 -36.07 10.28
C ILE A 348 -15.58 -36.80 11.62
N ARG A 349 -14.40 -37.10 12.16
CA ARG A 349 -14.21 -37.62 13.52
C ARG A 349 -13.55 -36.53 14.37
N PRO A 350 -13.88 -36.42 15.67
CA PRO A 350 -13.22 -35.45 16.53
C PRO A 350 -11.73 -35.76 16.69
N ALA A 351 -10.91 -34.72 16.68
CA ALA A 351 -9.47 -34.80 16.87
C ALA A 351 -9.10 -35.17 18.31
N ASN A 352 -7.89 -35.71 18.49
CA ASN A 352 -7.35 -35.96 19.82
C ASN A 352 -7.13 -34.60 20.55
N PRO A 353 -7.79 -34.35 21.70
CA PRO A 353 -7.66 -33.10 22.44
C PRO A 353 -6.23 -32.85 22.94
N GLU A 354 -5.45 -33.88 23.24
CA GLU A 354 -4.04 -33.72 23.66
C GLU A 354 -3.17 -33.18 22.52
N LEU A 355 -3.44 -33.62 21.28
CA LEU A 355 -2.71 -33.13 20.11
C LEU A 355 -3.09 -31.68 19.79
N LEU A 356 -4.37 -31.33 19.97
CA LEU A 356 -4.84 -29.95 19.88
C LEU A 356 -4.25 -29.07 20.99
N ALA A 357 -4.06 -29.58 22.21
CA ALA A 357 -3.43 -28.85 23.32
C ALA A 357 -1.93 -28.64 23.07
N LEU A 358 -1.23 -29.65 22.55
CA LEU A 358 0.19 -29.56 22.16
C LEU A 358 0.39 -28.52 21.06
N ALA A 359 -0.52 -28.48 20.07
CA ALA A 359 -0.51 -27.42 19.08
C ALA A 359 -0.91 -26.08 19.72
N GLY A 360 -2.01 -26.04 20.45
CA GLY A 360 -2.63 -24.83 20.99
C GLY A 360 -1.93 -24.20 22.19
N SER A 361 -0.60 -24.33 22.33
CA SER A 361 0.15 -23.59 23.34
C SER A 361 -0.36 -22.15 23.46
N ASP A 362 -0.74 -21.75 24.68
CA ASP A 362 -1.73 -20.71 25.08
C ASP A 362 -1.80 -19.41 24.25
N ARG A 363 -0.71 -19.04 23.58
CA ARG A 363 -0.56 -17.76 22.87
C ARG A 363 -1.60 -17.48 21.79
N SER A 364 -2.09 -18.49 21.05
CA SER A 364 -3.08 -18.23 19.99
C SER A 364 -4.46 -17.91 20.56
N VAL A 365 -4.85 -18.61 21.63
CA VAL A 365 -6.13 -18.37 22.31
C VAL A 365 -6.11 -17.00 22.97
N GLU A 366 -4.97 -16.60 23.52
CA GLU A 366 -4.74 -15.27 24.07
C GLU A 366 -4.86 -14.18 23.01
N ILE A 367 -4.22 -14.32 21.84
CA ILE A 367 -4.32 -13.33 20.74
C ILE A 367 -5.76 -13.21 20.22
N ASP A 368 -6.47 -14.32 20.03
CA ASP A 368 -7.86 -14.31 19.59
C ASP A 368 -8.77 -13.60 20.62
N ALA A 369 -8.52 -13.82 21.92
CA ALA A 369 -9.22 -13.12 22.99
C ALA A 369 -8.92 -11.60 22.99
N LEU A 370 -7.68 -11.20 22.73
CA LEU A 370 -7.29 -9.79 22.59
C LEU A 370 -7.93 -9.14 21.36
N TYR A 371 -8.04 -9.84 20.23
CA TYR A 371 -8.81 -9.35 19.07
C TYR A 371 -10.30 -9.22 19.40
N ALA A 372 -10.88 -10.18 20.12
CA ALA A 372 -12.28 -10.11 20.53
C ALA A 372 -12.53 -8.92 21.48
N GLN A 373 -11.64 -8.69 22.45
CA GLN A 373 -11.66 -7.52 23.33
C GLN A 373 -11.57 -6.22 22.52
N HIS A 374 -10.63 -6.14 21.56
CA HIS A 374 -10.52 -5.00 20.67
C HIS A 374 -11.80 -4.77 19.85
N ALA A 375 -12.44 -5.83 19.36
CA ALA A 375 -13.67 -5.73 18.57
C ALA A 375 -14.84 -5.19 19.40
N LEU A 376 -14.86 -5.38 20.72
CA LEU A 376 -15.88 -4.82 21.62
C LEU A 376 -15.70 -3.30 21.79
N ASN A 377 -14.46 -2.82 21.85
CA ASN A 377 -14.14 -1.39 21.93
C ASN A 377 -13.00 -1.01 20.96
N PRO A 378 -13.31 -0.79 19.67
CA PRO A 378 -12.28 -0.52 18.67
C PRO A 378 -11.56 0.82 18.86
N GLY A 379 -12.03 1.69 19.76
CA GLY A 379 -11.37 2.94 20.11
C GLY A 379 -10.33 2.83 21.24
N ASP A 380 -10.27 1.69 21.94
CA ASP A 380 -9.38 1.47 23.08
C ASP A 380 -7.93 1.30 22.61
N LEU A 381 -7.09 2.30 22.92
CA LEU A 381 -5.68 2.33 22.52
C LEU A 381 -4.81 1.45 23.42
N GLU A 382 -5.19 1.27 24.68
CA GLU A 382 -4.46 0.40 25.61
C GLU A 382 -4.66 -1.06 25.21
N ALA A 383 -5.89 -1.47 24.90
CA ALA A 383 -6.17 -2.81 24.37
C ALA A 383 -5.41 -3.07 23.06
N ARG A 384 -5.23 -2.05 22.21
CA ARG A 384 -4.41 -2.16 21.00
C ARG A 384 -2.92 -2.33 21.30
N ALA A 385 -2.40 -1.64 22.31
CA ALA A 385 -1.00 -1.79 22.72
C ALA A 385 -0.73 -3.21 23.24
N VAL A 386 -1.61 -3.75 24.09
CA VAL A 386 -1.51 -5.14 24.57
C VAL A 386 -1.57 -6.15 23.42
N LEU A 387 -2.50 -5.95 22.48
CA LEU A 387 -2.56 -6.76 21.27
C LEU A 387 -1.28 -6.64 20.42
N ALA A 388 -0.68 -5.45 20.33
CA ALA A 388 0.56 -5.24 19.60
C ALA A 388 1.71 -6.07 20.19
N ASP A 389 1.87 -6.04 21.52
CA ASP A 389 2.89 -6.81 22.23
C ASP A 389 2.70 -8.32 22.03
N ALA A 390 1.46 -8.80 22.14
CA ALA A 390 1.15 -10.21 21.90
C ALA A 390 1.44 -10.64 20.44
N LEU A 391 1.08 -9.81 19.47
CA LEU A 391 1.37 -10.05 18.05
C LEU A 391 2.89 -10.03 17.77
N GLN A 392 3.64 -9.09 18.35
CA GLN A 392 5.10 -9.05 18.23
C GLN A 392 5.76 -10.28 18.86
N ALA A 393 5.30 -10.71 20.04
CA ALA A 393 5.77 -11.93 20.70
C ALA A 393 5.50 -13.19 19.87
N ALA A 394 4.44 -13.18 19.05
CA ALA A 394 4.14 -14.24 18.08
C ALA A 394 4.87 -14.08 16.73
N GLY A 395 5.64 -13.00 16.55
CA GLY A 395 6.33 -12.69 15.30
C GLY A 395 5.42 -12.23 14.17
N ASP A 396 4.20 -11.76 14.48
CA ASP A 396 3.31 -11.14 13.50
C ASP A 396 3.73 -9.67 13.25
N PRO A 397 4.07 -9.30 12.00
CA PRO A 397 4.50 -7.93 11.66
C PRO A 397 3.44 -6.86 11.94
N ARG A 398 2.17 -7.25 12.15
CA ARG A 398 1.10 -6.31 12.50
C ARG A 398 1.31 -5.70 13.88
N GLY A 399 1.89 -6.44 14.82
CA GLY A 399 2.24 -5.91 16.14
C GLY A 399 3.19 -4.72 16.02
N GLU A 400 4.24 -4.85 15.19
CA GLU A 400 5.14 -3.73 14.87
C GLU A 400 4.40 -2.54 14.23
N LEU A 401 3.49 -2.79 13.29
CA LEU A 401 2.69 -1.72 12.70
C LEU A 401 1.89 -0.96 13.77
N ILE A 402 1.20 -1.68 14.67
CA ILE A 402 0.38 -1.06 15.72
C ILE A 402 1.26 -0.18 16.62
N THR A 403 2.36 -0.72 17.15
CA THR A 403 3.29 0.00 18.03
C THR A 403 3.82 1.28 17.37
N LEU A 404 4.27 1.20 16.11
CA LEU A 404 4.80 2.35 15.39
C LEU A 404 3.73 3.42 15.16
N GLN A 405 2.51 3.02 14.78
CA GLN A 405 1.43 3.97 14.53
C GLN A 405 0.88 4.60 15.82
N LEU A 406 0.91 3.89 16.94
CA LEU A 406 0.60 4.47 18.27
C LEU A 406 1.66 5.52 18.64
N ALA A 407 2.95 5.19 18.54
CA ALA A 407 4.03 6.15 18.82
C ALA A 407 3.94 7.41 17.95
N ILE A 408 3.65 7.27 16.65
CA ILE A 408 3.42 8.41 15.73
C ILE A 408 2.22 9.24 16.18
N ALA A 409 1.11 8.60 16.55
CA ALA A 409 -0.09 9.30 17.00
C ALA A 409 0.14 10.07 18.31
N ASP A 410 1.01 9.57 19.19
CA ASP A 410 1.38 10.22 20.46
C ASP A 410 2.51 11.26 20.29
N GLY A 411 2.97 11.51 19.06
CA GLY A 411 4.04 12.47 18.77
C GLY A 411 5.44 12.01 19.17
N THR A 412 5.61 10.74 19.54
CA THR A 412 6.90 10.13 19.91
C THR A 412 7.54 9.35 18.75
N GLY A 413 6.82 9.18 17.64
CA GLY A 413 7.31 8.53 16.43
C GLY A 413 8.38 9.35 15.71
N SER A 414 9.42 8.66 15.23
CA SER A 414 10.46 9.27 14.40
C SER A 414 10.13 9.22 12.90
N VAL A 415 10.83 10.01 12.07
CA VAL A 415 10.78 9.87 10.60
C VAL A 415 11.14 8.45 10.14
N GLY A 416 11.98 7.74 10.90
CA GLY A 416 12.28 6.33 10.67
C GLY A 416 11.06 5.42 10.88
N ALA A 417 10.26 5.70 11.90
CA ALA A 417 9.02 4.97 12.18
C ALA A 417 8.01 5.11 11.04
N GLU A 418 7.82 6.33 10.50
CA GLU A 418 6.92 6.56 9.36
C GLU A 418 7.35 5.78 8.11
N ARG A 419 8.65 5.78 7.80
CA ARG A 419 9.21 4.99 6.68
C ARG A 419 8.98 3.49 6.90
N ARG A 420 9.13 3.02 8.14
CA ARG A 420 8.91 1.62 8.49
C ARG A 420 7.44 1.23 8.36
N VAL A 421 6.51 2.07 8.82
CA VAL A 421 5.06 1.93 8.61
C VAL A 421 4.73 1.82 7.12
N ALA A 422 5.28 2.70 6.29
CA ALA A 422 5.07 2.66 4.84
C ALA A 422 5.58 1.34 4.22
N SER A 423 6.76 0.86 4.66
CA SER A 423 7.30 -0.42 4.21
C SER A 423 6.44 -1.61 4.63
N LEU A 424 5.93 -1.62 5.87
CA LEU A 424 5.05 -2.67 6.37
C LEU A 424 3.75 -2.72 5.57
N LEU A 425 3.10 -1.58 5.36
CA LEU A 425 1.87 -1.49 4.57
C LEU A 425 2.07 -1.90 3.11
N ALA A 426 3.20 -1.52 2.48
CA ALA A 426 3.50 -1.92 1.11
C ALA A 426 3.55 -3.45 0.92
N VAL A 427 3.95 -4.20 1.96
CA VAL A 427 4.08 -5.65 1.93
C VAL A 427 2.81 -6.35 2.43
N HIS A 428 2.21 -5.86 3.52
CA HIS A 428 1.21 -6.62 4.28
C HIS A 428 -0.21 -6.04 4.22
N ALA A 429 -0.43 -4.84 3.66
CA ALA A 429 -1.76 -4.22 3.67
C ALA A 429 -2.84 -5.08 3.00
N ASP A 430 -2.51 -5.84 1.96
CA ASP A 430 -3.45 -6.79 1.34
C ASP A 430 -3.90 -7.89 2.31
N ALA A 431 -2.97 -8.46 3.08
CA ALA A 431 -3.28 -9.48 4.06
C ALA A 431 -4.09 -8.90 5.24
N TRP A 432 -3.71 -7.72 5.74
CA TRP A 432 -4.38 -7.06 6.87
C TRP A 432 -5.72 -6.42 6.53
N THR A 433 -5.97 -6.12 5.25
CA THR A 433 -7.32 -5.79 4.76
C THR A 433 -8.26 -6.99 4.91
N GLY A 434 -7.69 -8.20 4.99
CA GLY A 434 -8.45 -9.43 5.15
C GLY A 434 -9.34 -9.72 3.94
N PRO A 435 -10.35 -10.57 4.12
CA PRO A 435 -11.27 -10.99 3.06
C PRO A 435 -12.37 -9.98 2.76
N LEU A 436 -12.18 -8.71 3.15
CA LEU A 436 -13.12 -7.65 2.84
C LEU A 436 -13.25 -7.56 1.30
N PRO A 437 -14.46 -7.71 0.75
CA PRO A 437 -14.61 -7.87 -0.68
C PRO A 437 -14.39 -6.51 -1.37
N GLY A 438 -13.74 -6.55 -2.54
CA GLY A 438 -13.67 -5.41 -3.46
C GLY A 438 -12.94 -4.17 -2.95
N ILE A 439 -12.09 -4.28 -1.91
CA ILE A 439 -11.37 -3.11 -1.39
C ILE A 439 -10.30 -2.65 -2.39
N GLU A 440 -10.42 -1.40 -2.84
CA GLU A 440 -9.48 -0.76 -3.77
C GLU A 440 -8.14 -0.47 -3.07
N ARG A 441 -7.03 -1.03 -3.60
CA ARG A 441 -5.70 -0.94 -2.97
C ARG A 441 -5.20 0.49 -2.74
N GLY A 442 -5.46 1.37 -3.70
CA GLY A 442 -4.98 2.76 -3.65
C GLY A 442 -5.71 3.64 -2.63
N ASN A 443 -6.85 3.17 -2.11
CA ASN A 443 -7.76 3.97 -1.28
C ASN A 443 -7.95 3.35 0.11
N ARG A 444 -6.94 2.63 0.60
CA ARG A 444 -6.90 2.07 1.96
C ARG A 444 -6.09 2.99 2.85
N ARG A 445 -6.61 3.31 4.03
CA ARG A 445 -5.86 3.99 5.09
C ARG A 445 -5.85 3.11 6.32
N PHE A 446 -4.65 2.84 6.82
CA PHE A 446 -4.44 2.14 8.07
C PHE A 446 -4.00 3.13 9.14
N GLU A 447 -4.64 3.07 10.30
CA GLU A 447 -4.24 3.82 11.48
C GLU A 447 -4.26 2.88 12.68
N ARG A 448 -3.25 3.02 13.56
CA ARG A 448 -3.10 2.24 14.79
C ARG A 448 -3.20 0.72 14.54
N GLY A 449 -2.74 0.26 13.38
CA GLY A 449 -2.70 -1.12 12.92
C GLY A 449 -3.96 -1.68 12.26
N PHE A 450 -5.01 -0.87 12.07
CA PHE A 450 -6.29 -1.31 11.52
C PHE A 450 -6.71 -0.47 10.33
N LEU A 451 -7.51 -1.07 9.44
CA LEU A 451 -8.12 -0.35 8.33
C LEU A 451 -9.17 0.61 8.92
N VAL A 452 -8.97 1.91 8.68
CA VAL A 452 -9.88 2.97 9.17
C VAL A 452 -10.57 3.71 8.03
N ALA A 453 -9.99 3.70 6.83
CA ALA A 453 -10.65 4.22 5.64
C ALA A 453 -10.50 3.24 4.48
N CYS A 454 -11.59 3.00 3.75
CA CYS A 454 -11.54 2.19 2.55
C CYS A 454 -12.58 2.59 1.49
N GLU A 455 -12.30 2.19 0.26
CA GLU A 455 -13.26 2.22 -0.84
C GLU A 455 -13.50 0.79 -1.31
N THR A 456 -14.77 0.42 -1.49
CA THR A 456 -15.16 -0.89 -2.00
C THR A 456 -16.08 -0.80 -3.21
N SER A 457 -15.80 -1.65 -4.20
CA SER A 457 -16.63 -1.91 -5.37
C SER A 457 -17.44 -3.21 -5.26
N ALA A 458 -17.41 -3.88 -4.09
CA ALA A 458 -18.10 -5.14 -3.90
C ALA A 458 -19.62 -5.00 -3.82
N GLU A 459 -20.32 -5.93 -4.43
CA GLU A 459 -21.77 -6.05 -4.35
C GLU A 459 -22.28 -6.20 -2.91
N SER A 460 -23.52 -5.78 -2.70
CA SER A 460 -24.23 -5.81 -1.42
C SER A 460 -24.24 -7.16 -0.74
N SER A 461 -24.49 -8.22 -1.51
CA SER A 461 -24.49 -9.58 -0.97
C SER A 461 -23.10 -9.99 -0.46
N ALA A 462 -22.03 -9.54 -1.12
CA ALA A 462 -20.67 -9.84 -0.72
C ALA A 462 -20.28 -9.10 0.56
N ILE A 463 -20.61 -7.80 0.65
CA ILE A 463 -20.39 -7.01 1.87
C ILE A 463 -21.14 -7.65 3.04
N ALA A 464 -22.44 -7.94 2.87
CA ALA A 464 -23.29 -8.52 3.91
C ALA A 464 -22.72 -9.83 4.50
N ARG A 465 -22.16 -10.72 3.66
CA ARG A 465 -21.51 -11.97 4.10
C ARG A 465 -20.27 -11.75 4.97
N THR A 466 -19.73 -10.54 5.01
CA THR A 466 -18.52 -10.22 5.77
C THR A 466 -18.75 -9.28 6.95
N LEU A 467 -19.97 -8.79 7.19
CA LEU A 467 -20.24 -7.78 8.22
C LEU A 467 -19.94 -8.23 9.65
N GLU A 468 -19.90 -9.53 9.93
CA GLU A 468 -19.50 -10.05 11.26
C GLU A 468 -17.99 -9.98 11.49
N ARG A 469 -17.20 -9.64 10.47
CA ARG A 469 -15.75 -9.55 10.58
C ARG A 469 -15.33 -8.35 11.43
N PRO A 470 -14.37 -8.52 12.36
CA PRO A 470 -13.94 -7.44 13.24
C PRO A 470 -13.31 -6.26 12.49
N GLU A 471 -12.72 -6.48 11.32
CA GLU A 471 -12.08 -5.43 10.50
C GLU A 471 -13.06 -4.34 10.06
N TRP A 472 -14.36 -4.65 9.95
CA TRP A 472 -15.38 -3.63 9.68
C TRP A 472 -15.52 -2.65 10.85
N ARG A 473 -15.38 -3.11 12.10
CA ARG A 473 -15.66 -2.28 13.28
C ARG A 473 -14.70 -1.11 13.46
N THR A 474 -13.53 -1.15 12.81
CA THR A 474 -12.53 -0.09 12.86
C THR A 474 -12.68 0.96 11.77
N ILE A 475 -13.61 0.77 10.82
CA ILE A 475 -13.81 1.70 9.71
C ILE A 475 -14.47 2.99 10.19
N GLU A 476 -13.75 4.09 10.02
CA GLU A 476 -14.22 5.45 10.26
C GLU A 476 -14.71 6.14 8.99
N GLU A 477 -14.17 5.75 7.83
CA GLU A 477 -14.49 6.31 6.52
C GLU A 477 -14.73 5.22 5.48
N LEU A 478 -15.93 5.20 4.88
CA LEU A 478 -16.30 4.19 3.89
C LEU A 478 -16.82 4.82 2.61
N THR A 479 -16.24 4.44 1.47
CA THR A 479 -16.78 4.75 0.15
C THR A 479 -17.29 3.49 -0.54
N LEU A 480 -18.54 3.53 -0.99
CA LEU A 480 -19.28 2.41 -1.57
C LEU A 480 -19.61 2.71 -3.02
N ARG A 481 -18.95 2.01 -3.96
CA ARG A 481 -19.24 2.14 -5.40
C ARG A 481 -20.34 1.21 -5.91
N ALA A 482 -20.74 0.24 -5.09
CA ALA A 482 -21.77 -0.71 -5.49
C ALA A 482 -23.12 -0.02 -5.65
N GLN A 483 -23.81 -0.35 -6.73
CA GLN A 483 -25.21 -0.03 -6.91
C GLN A 483 -26.04 -0.97 -6.04
N ASP A 484 -27.20 -0.50 -5.58
CA ASP A 484 -28.20 -1.35 -4.91
C ASP A 484 -27.79 -1.97 -3.56
N LEU A 485 -27.06 -1.21 -2.74
CA LEU A 485 -26.70 -1.60 -1.37
C LEU A 485 -27.77 -1.25 -0.34
N ASP A 486 -28.21 -2.26 0.42
CA ASP A 486 -28.88 -2.02 1.69
C ASP A 486 -27.84 -1.61 2.73
N LEU A 487 -27.82 -0.32 3.07
CA LEU A 487 -26.91 0.28 4.04
C LEU A 487 -27.28 -0.05 5.48
N ALA A 488 -28.52 -0.47 5.77
CA ALA A 488 -28.98 -0.60 7.15
C ALA A 488 -28.16 -1.63 7.96
N PRO A 489 -27.91 -2.86 7.47
CA PRO A 489 -27.07 -3.82 8.19
C PRO A 489 -25.64 -3.30 8.40
N LEU A 490 -25.12 -2.54 7.44
CA LEU A 490 -23.77 -2.00 7.49
C LEU A 490 -23.66 -0.87 8.54
N LEU A 491 -24.60 0.08 8.54
CA LEU A 491 -24.62 1.20 9.47
C LEU A 491 -24.72 0.77 10.94
N VAL A 492 -25.43 -0.33 11.22
CA VAL A 492 -25.54 -0.90 12.59
C VAL A 492 -24.22 -1.54 13.05
N ARG A 493 -23.39 -2.04 12.13
CA ARG A 493 -22.20 -2.84 12.45
C ARG A 493 -20.89 -2.04 12.48
N LEU A 494 -20.93 -0.76 12.10
CA LEU A 494 -19.76 0.12 12.04
C LEU A 494 -19.84 1.21 13.12
N PRO A 495 -19.51 0.90 14.39
CA PRO A 495 -19.68 1.83 15.51
C PRO A 495 -18.76 3.06 15.44
N LEU A 496 -17.73 3.03 14.61
CA LEU A 496 -16.81 4.16 14.40
C LEU A 496 -17.05 4.91 13.09
N LEU A 497 -18.02 4.48 12.26
CA LEU A 497 -18.24 5.09 10.95
C LEU A 497 -18.72 6.54 11.11
N ARG A 498 -17.83 7.47 10.77
CA ARG A 498 -18.06 8.92 10.84
C ARG A 498 -18.31 9.52 9.47
N ARG A 499 -17.74 8.92 8.41
CA ARG A 499 -17.86 9.38 7.03
C ARG A 499 -18.35 8.25 6.12
N LEU A 500 -19.48 8.47 5.48
CA LEU A 500 -20.02 7.54 4.49
C LEU A 500 -20.16 8.24 3.13
N CYS A 501 -19.63 7.63 2.09
CA CYS A 501 -19.86 8.01 0.69
C CYS A 501 -20.56 6.86 -0.02
N ALA A 502 -21.78 7.05 -0.50
CA ALA A 502 -22.56 6.00 -1.17
C ALA A 502 -23.10 6.48 -2.52
N HIS A 503 -23.05 5.59 -3.51
CA HIS A 503 -23.60 5.85 -4.84
C HIS A 503 -25.08 5.41 -4.94
N ASP A 504 -25.93 6.31 -5.43
CA ASP A 504 -27.18 6.02 -6.13
C ASP A 504 -28.29 5.25 -5.38
N ARG A 505 -28.77 5.76 -4.24
CA ARG A 505 -30.11 5.43 -3.71
C ARG A 505 -30.73 6.57 -2.89
N PRO A 506 -32.08 6.68 -2.89
CA PRO A 506 -32.77 7.61 -2.01
C PRO A 506 -32.71 7.04 -0.57
N LEU A 507 -32.12 7.84 0.33
CA LEU A 507 -31.94 7.48 1.75
C LEU A 507 -33.27 7.37 2.51
N ASP A 508 -34.37 7.79 1.91
CA ASP A 508 -35.72 7.76 2.48
C ASP A 508 -36.28 6.34 2.67
N ARG A 509 -35.70 5.32 2.01
CA ARG A 509 -36.12 3.92 2.15
C ARG A 509 -35.51 3.19 3.33
N PHE A 510 -34.57 3.81 4.06
CA PHE A 510 -33.94 3.16 5.20
C PHE A 510 -34.82 3.25 6.44
N SER A 511 -34.99 2.11 7.12
CA SER A 511 -35.48 2.06 8.49
C SER A 511 -34.35 1.52 9.35
N LEU A 512 -33.80 2.39 10.22
CA LEU A 512 -32.74 2.02 11.15
C LEU A 512 -33.34 1.85 12.55
N ALA A 513 -33.01 0.75 13.21
CA ALA A 513 -33.45 0.50 14.59
C ALA A 513 -32.82 1.50 15.59
N ALA A 514 -31.62 2.01 15.28
CA ALA A 514 -30.94 3.05 16.02
C ALA A 514 -30.20 3.99 15.05
N PRO A 515 -30.07 5.29 15.37
CA PRO A 515 -29.31 6.22 14.54
C PRO A 515 -27.82 5.82 14.55
N PRO A 516 -27.15 5.82 13.40
CA PRO A 516 -25.73 5.50 13.31
C PRO A 516 -24.88 6.71 13.68
N PRO A 517 -23.61 6.52 14.09
CA PRO A 517 -22.71 7.60 14.52
C PRO A 517 -22.15 8.46 13.36
N VAL A 518 -22.81 8.43 12.20
CA VAL A 518 -22.35 9.10 10.97
C VAL A 518 -22.53 10.60 11.10
N ARG A 519 -21.41 11.34 11.12
CA ARG A 519 -21.38 12.81 11.18
C ARG A 519 -21.26 13.48 9.82
N ARG A 520 -20.74 12.76 8.81
CA ARG A 520 -20.60 13.26 7.43
C ARG A 520 -21.11 12.22 6.45
N LEU A 521 -22.05 12.62 5.61
CA LEU A 521 -22.70 11.74 4.65
C LEU A 521 -22.64 12.36 3.27
N SER A 522 -22.00 11.68 2.32
CA SER A 522 -22.00 12.07 0.91
C SER A 522 -22.79 11.04 0.14
N VAL A 523 -23.83 11.46 -0.57
CA VAL A 523 -24.60 10.58 -1.44
C VAL A 523 -24.64 11.15 -2.83
N ILE A 524 -24.29 10.32 -3.80
CA ILE A 524 -24.36 10.71 -5.21
C ILE A 524 -25.74 10.35 -5.72
N PHE A 525 -26.58 11.36 -5.84
CA PHE A 525 -27.87 11.23 -6.49
C PHE A 525 -27.70 11.47 -7.97
N THR A 526 -28.12 10.51 -8.78
CA THR A 526 -28.24 10.71 -10.23
C THR A 526 -29.50 11.52 -10.58
N HIS A 527 -30.46 11.69 -9.64
CA HIS A 527 -31.82 12.19 -9.93
C HIS A 527 -32.26 13.44 -9.15
N GLY A 528 -31.35 14.16 -8.47
CA GLY A 528 -31.68 15.42 -7.79
C GLY A 528 -32.58 15.28 -6.55
N THR A 529 -32.68 14.08 -5.97
CA THR A 529 -33.48 13.85 -4.75
C THR A 529 -32.66 14.24 -3.52
N TRP A 530 -33.09 15.29 -2.83
CA TRP A 530 -32.63 15.64 -1.48
C TRP A 530 -33.03 14.55 -0.47
N ILE A 531 -32.31 14.42 0.65
CA ILE A 531 -32.72 13.48 1.70
C ILE A 531 -34.11 13.90 2.23
N ALA A 532 -35.01 12.94 2.46
CA ALA A 532 -36.36 13.26 2.95
C ALA A 532 -36.44 13.45 4.48
N SER A 533 -35.45 12.99 5.26
CA SER A 533 -35.53 13.02 6.73
C SER A 533 -34.17 13.02 7.46
N ARG A 534 -33.95 14.04 8.31
CA ARG A 534 -32.87 14.09 9.30
C ARG A 534 -32.94 12.97 10.34
N ARG A 535 -34.11 12.33 10.54
CA ARG A 535 -34.31 11.32 11.60
C ARG A 535 -33.34 10.14 11.51
N LEU A 536 -32.86 9.82 10.31
CA LEU A 536 -31.92 8.73 10.11
C LEU A 536 -30.49 9.08 10.55
N PHE A 537 -30.13 10.36 10.58
CA PHE A 537 -28.78 10.84 10.90
C PHE A 537 -28.86 12.09 11.79
N PRO A 538 -29.24 11.95 13.07
CA PRO A 538 -29.42 13.08 13.98
C PRO A 538 -28.14 13.92 14.17
N ASP A 539 -26.98 13.24 14.14
CA ASP A 539 -25.64 13.82 14.32
C ASP A 539 -25.00 14.31 13.01
N LEU A 540 -25.74 14.31 11.89
CA LEU A 540 -25.23 14.74 10.61
C LEU A 540 -24.86 16.22 10.66
N ALA A 541 -23.58 16.53 10.45
CA ALA A 541 -23.07 17.89 10.39
C ALA A 541 -22.78 18.34 8.95
N VAL A 542 -22.37 17.41 8.08
CA VAL A 542 -22.00 17.71 6.69
C VAL A 542 -22.69 16.76 5.74
N PHE A 543 -23.38 17.31 4.74
CA PHE A 543 -24.04 16.54 3.69
C PHE A 543 -23.48 16.84 2.30
N GLY A 544 -23.12 15.81 1.54
CA GLY A 544 -22.64 15.92 0.17
C GLY A 544 -23.64 15.38 -0.85
N GLY A 545 -23.85 16.13 -1.94
CA GLY A 545 -24.68 15.75 -3.10
C GLY A 545 -23.98 16.05 -4.41
N CYS A 546 -24.20 15.23 -5.44
CA CYS A 546 -23.70 15.46 -6.79
C CYS A 546 -24.76 16.15 -7.66
N TRP A 547 -24.36 17.11 -8.48
CA TRP A 547 -25.24 17.78 -9.43
C TRP A 547 -24.89 17.36 -10.85
N PHE A 548 -25.75 16.58 -11.49
CA PHE A 548 -25.67 16.33 -12.93
C PHE A 548 -26.40 17.46 -13.67
N THR A 549 -25.77 17.97 -14.73
CA THR A 549 -26.00 19.30 -15.33
C THR A 549 -27.39 19.56 -15.89
N GLU A 550 -28.24 18.54 -16.07
CA GLU A 550 -29.51 18.68 -16.79
C GLU A 550 -30.70 19.13 -15.93
N ARG A 551 -30.56 19.21 -14.59
CA ARG A 551 -31.69 19.53 -13.70
C ARG A 551 -31.43 20.60 -12.64
N TRP A 552 -30.32 21.33 -12.72
CA TRP A 552 -30.07 22.42 -11.77
C TRP A 552 -31.07 23.57 -11.98
N SER A 553 -31.60 24.10 -10.88
CA SER A 553 -32.33 25.37 -10.86
C SER A 553 -32.01 26.15 -9.58
N ALA A 554 -31.95 27.47 -9.66
CA ALA A 554 -31.68 28.33 -8.50
C ALA A 554 -32.72 28.13 -7.39
N ALA A 555 -34.00 27.99 -7.76
CA ALA A 555 -35.09 27.77 -6.81
C ALA A 555 -34.98 26.40 -6.09
N GLY A 556 -34.68 25.33 -6.83
CA GLY A 556 -34.46 24.01 -6.23
C GLY A 556 -33.23 23.99 -5.31
N PHE A 557 -32.16 24.66 -5.71
CA PHE A 557 -30.97 24.83 -4.88
C PHE A 557 -31.25 25.64 -3.60
N ALA A 558 -32.08 26.68 -3.70
CA ALA A 558 -32.48 27.50 -2.55
C ALA A 558 -33.33 26.72 -1.54
N ALA A 559 -34.33 25.97 -2.01
CA ALA A 559 -35.15 25.12 -1.16
C ALA A 559 -34.29 24.08 -0.42
N MET A 560 -33.41 23.40 -1.14
CA MET A 560 -32.47 22.44 -0.56
C MET A 560 -31.53 23.09 0.48
N SER A 561 -30.99 24.28 0.19
CA SER A 561 -30.11 25.00 1.12
C SER A 561 -30.85 25.43 2.39
N ALA A 562 -32.11 25.88 2.25
CA ALA A 562 -32.95 26.22 3.39
C ALA A 562 -33.30 25.00 4.24
N ASP A 563 -33.60 23.85 3.60
CA ASP A 563 -33.83 22.58 4.30
C ASP A 563 -32.59 22.15 5.08
N ALA A 564 -31.41 22.24 4.47
CA ALA A 564 -30.13 21.95 5.13
C ALA A 564 -29.91 22.83 6.37
N ALA A 565 -30.22 24.13 6.27
CA ALA A 565 -30.16 25.06 7.40
C ALA A 565 -31.21 24.73 8.48
N GLY A 566 -32.44 24.40 8.09
CA GLY A 566 -33.50 23.94 9.01
C GLY A 566 -33.16 22.64 9.72
N TRP A 567 -32.33 21.81 9.09
CA TRP A 567 -31.73 20.63 9.69
C TRP A 567 -30.48 20.92 10.52
N GLY A 568 -30.08 22.18 10.70
CA GLY A 568 -28.90 22.55 11.47
C GLY A 568 -27.62 21.92 10.95
N LEU A 569 -27.53 21.61 9.65
CA LEU A 569 -26.27 21.17 9.06
C LEU A 569 -25.24 22.29 9.17
N HIS A 570 -23.99 21.94 9.49
CA HIS A 570 -22.89 22.89 9.46
C HIS A 570 -22.48 23.21 8.03
N ALA A 571 -22.44 22.19 7.17
CA ALA A 571 -22.06 22.36 5.78
C ALA A 571 -22.84 21.48 4.78
N ILE A 572 -22.97 21.98 3.55
CA ILE A 572 -23.36 21.19 2.38
C ILE A 572 -22.24 21.17 1.34
N VAL A 573 -22.05 20.04 0.66
CA VAL A 573 -21.00 19.84 -0.34
C VAL A 573 -21.63 19.47 -1.68
N HIS A 574 -21.27 20.19 -2.72
CA HIS A 574 -21.76 19.98 -4.08
C HIS A 574 -20.64 19.50 -4.97
N THR A 575 -20.69 18.22 -5.33
CA THR A 575 -19.68 17.62 -6.19
C THR A 575 -20.07 17.70 -7.67
N ALA A 576 -19.06 17.82 -8.54
CA ALA A 576 -19.22 17.94 -9.99
C ALA A 576 -20.13 19.11 -10.40
N PHE A 577 -20.08 20.22 -9.66
CA PHE A 577 -20.96 21.36 -9.87
C PHE A 577 -20.64 22.07 -11.20
N PRO A 578 -21.65 22.45 -12.01
CA PRO A 578 -21.42 23.16 -13.26
C PRO A 578 -20.94 24.59 -12.99
N GLY A 579 -19.71 24.92 -13.42
CA GLY A 579 -19.12 26.25 -13.23
C GLY A 579 -19.99 27.40 -13.75
N ALA A 580 -20.73 27.18 -14.85
CA ALA A 580 -21.65 28.17 -15.40
C ALA A 580 -22.80 28.58 -14.46
N GLN A 581 -23.16 27.73 -13.48
CA GLN A 581 -24.22 28.01 -12.49
C GLN A 581 -23.67 28.51 -11.15
N LEU A 582 -22.34 28.58 -11.00
CA LEU A 582 -21.69 28.90 -9.74
C LEU A 582 -22.11 30.27 -9.22
N ALA A 583 -22.23 31.27 -10.09
CA ALA A 583 -22.61 32.62 -9.70
C ALA A 583 -23.98 32.66 -8.98
N SER A 584 -24.98 32.06 -9.63
CA SER A 584 -26.34 31.96 -9.09
C SER A 584 -26.40 31.11 -7.82
N ALA A 585 -25.61 30.05 -7.72
CA ALA A 585 -25.55 29.21 -6.52
C ALA A 585 -24.98 29.97 -5.31
N ILE A 586 -23.92 30.75 -5.51
CA ILE A 586 -23.29 31.55 -4.46
C ILE A 586 -24.25 32.59 -3.88
N GLN A 587 -25.03 33.25 -4.74
CA GLN A 587 -26.04 34.22 -4.30
C GLN A 587 -27.08 33.56 -3.37
N VAL A 588 -27.40 32.29 -3.60
CA VAL A 588 -28.35 31.51 -2.80
C VAL A 588 -27.74 30.95 -1.50
N CYS A 589 -26.42 30.77 -1.42
CA CYS A 589 -25.76 30.26 -0.20
C CYS A 589 -26.08 31.07 1.07
N ARG A 590 -26.50 32.34 0.93
CA ARG A 590 -26.90 33.21 2.05
C ARG A 590 -28.08 32.68 2.86
N SER A 591 -28.96 31.88 2.27
CA SER A 591 -30.09 31.25 2.99
C SER A 591 -29.78 29.82 3.43
N GLY A 592 -28.54 29.37 3.28
CA GLY A 592 -28.10 28.01 3.54
C GLY A 592 -27.47 27.78 4.92
N PRO A 593 -26.80 26.64 5.12
CA PRO A 593 -26.01 26.37 6.31
C PRO A 593 -24.83 27.36 6.44
N PRO A 594 -24.12 27.37 7.58
CA PRO A 594 -22.93 28.22 7.75
C PRO A 594 -21.90 28.11 6.62
N GLU A 595 -21.77 26.93 6.01
CA GLU A 595 -20.80 26.67 4.96
C GLU A 595 -21.39 25.91 3.75
N THR A 596 -21.08 26.37 2.54
CA THR A 596 -21.37 25.66 1.29
C THR A 596 -20.08 25.40 0.53
N ARG A 597 -19.83 24.14 0.18
CA ARG A 597 -18.64 23.69 -0.55
C ARG A 597 -19.01 23.29 -1.98
N PHE A 598 -18.20 23.64 -2.96
CA PHE A 598 -18.36 23.24 -4.36
C PHE A 598 -17.11 22.54 -4.87
N THR A 599 -17.26 21.55 -5.74
CA THR A 599 -16.16 20.96 -6.50
C THR A 599 -16.49 20.98 -7.98
N LEU A 600 -15.60 21.56 -8.79
CA LEU A 600 -15.87 21.84 -10.20
C LEU A 600 -15.19 20.79 -11.10
N GLY A 601 -15.91 20.29 -12.10
CA GLY A 601 -15.36 19.51 -13.22
C GLY A 601 -14.85 18.09 -12.90
N ALA A 602 -14.91 17.65 -11.65
CA ALA A 602 -14.43 16.33 -11.25
C ALA A 602 -15.58 15.32 -11.10
N TYR A 603 -15.58 14.30 -11.96
CA TYR A 603 -16.53 13.17 -11.91
C TYR A 603 -16.24 12.16 -10.79
N ARG A 604 -15.18 12.38 -10.00
CA ARG A 604 -14.86 11.49 -8.88
C ARG A 604 -15.60 11.93 -7.65
N THR A 605 -16.28 10.97 -7.08
CA THR A 605 -17.13 11.10 -5.91
C THR A 605 -16.27 10.94 -4.65
N GLY A 606 -16.63 11.68 -3.61
CA GLY A 606 -15.91 11.67 -2.33
C GLY A 606 -15.79 13.07 -1.73
N PHE A 607 -15.44 13.11 -0.45
CA PHE A 607 -15.15 14.34 0.26
C PHE A 607 -13.81 14.95 -0.12
N THR A 608 -13.03 14.38 -1.02
CA THR A 608 -11.72 14.93 -1.43
C THR A 608 -11.49 14.79 -2.93
N PRO A 609 -12.40 15.28 -3.80
CA PRO A 609 -12.23 15.15 -5.23
C PRO A 609 -11.10 16.05 -5.72
N LEU A 610 -10.39 15.61 -6.75
CA LEU A 610 -9.34 16.39 -7.41
C LEU A 610 -9.94 17.61 -8.12
N GLY A 611 -9.16 18.68 -8.24
CA GLY A 611 -9.55 19.89 -8.99
C GLY A 611 -9.86 21.08 -8.09
N TRP A 612 -10.70 22.00 -8.59
CA TRP A 612 -11.09 23.21 -7.88
C TRP A 612 -12.12 22.90 -6.82
N ARG A 613 -11.85 23.41 -5.62
CA ARG A 613 -12.73 23.35 -4.47
C ARG A 613 -13.00 24.76 -4.02
N LEU A 614 -14.26 25.09 -3.78
CA LEU A 614 -14.66 26.37 -3.25
C LEU A 614 -15.35 26.14 -1.92
N ARG A 615 -15.07 27.00 -0.95
CA ARG A 615 -15.77 27.08 0.33
C ARG A 615 -16.30 28.50 0.46
N VAL A 616 -17.62 28.60 0.55
CA VAL A 616 -18.37 29.85 0.73
C VAL A 616 -18.97 29.79 2.11
N ARG A 617 -18.60 30.73 2.99
CA ARG A 617 -19.28 30.87 4.28
C ARG A 617 -20.40 31.88 4.13
N ARG A 618 -21.52 31.63 4.81
CA ARG A 618 -22.74 32.46 4.69
C ARG A 618 -22.49 33.92 5.05
N ASP A 619 -21.66 34.14 6.07
CA ASP A 619 -21.46 35.43 6.73
C ASP A 619 -20.06 36.03 6.45
N ASP A 620 -19.30 35.45 5.50
CA ASP A 620 -17.94 35.87 5.13
C ASP A 620 -17.93 36.36 3.67
N PRO A 621 -17.43 37.57 3.39
CA PRO A 621 -17.28 38.05 2.01
C PRO A 621 -16.16 37.32 1.24
N VAL A 622 -15.25 36.64 1.93
CA VAL A 622 -14.12 35.94 1.32
C VAL A 622 -14.51 34.51 0.93
N VAL A 623 -14.20 34.12 -0.31
CA VAL A 623 -14.35 32.74 -0.76
C VAL A 623 -13.00 32.04 -0.72
N ASP A 624 -12.91 30.93 0.01
CA ASP A 624 -11.74 30.07 -0.02
C ASP A 624 -11.78 29.19 -1.28
N VAL A 625 -10.71 29.22 -2.06
CA VAL A 625 -10.59 28.44 -3.29
C VAL A 625 -9.31 27.60 -3.21
N ALA A 626 -9.41 26.28 -3.38
CA ALA A 626 -8.24 25.41 -3.45
C ALA A 626 -8.13 24.69 -4.78
N TRP A 627 -6.91 24.53 -5.25
CA TRP A 627 -6.58 23.66 -6.38
C TRP A 627 -5.83 22.42 -5.90
N THR A 628 -6.41 21.25 -6.13
CA THR A 628 -5.87 19.98 -5.60
C THR A 628 -5.27 19.07 -6.67
N TYR A 629 -5.06 19.59 -7.89
CA TYR A 629 -4.48 18.82 -8.98
C TYR A 629 -3.04 19.26 -9.30
N HIS A 630 -2.20 18.33 -9.75
CA HIS A 630 -0.78 18.58 -9.98
C HIS A 630 -0.49 19.38 -11.27
N ARG A 631 -1.49 19.58 -12.15
CA ARG A 631 -1.36 20.39 -13.37
C ARG A 631 -2.22 21.62 -13.25
N TRP A 632 -1.64 22.78 -13.46
CA TRP A 632 -2.39 24.02 -13.63
C TRP A 632 -2.96 24.10 -15.06
N ALA A 633 -4.14 24.68 -15.22
CA ALA A 633 -4.73 24.93 -16.54
C ALA A 633 -5.34 26.35 -16.56
N ASP A 634 -4.79 27.20 -17.43
CA ASP A 634 -5.09 28.64 -17.44
C ASP A 634 -6.54 28.93 -17.84
N ASN A 635 -7.13 28.11 -18.71
CA ASN A 635 -8.55 28.24 -19.10
C ASN A 635 -9.53 28.04 -17.94
N ILE A 636 -9.06 27.51 -16.80
CA ILE A 636 -9.92 27.29 -15.63
C ILE A 636 -10.00 28.54 -14.74
N VAL A 637 -9.09 29.51 -14.90
CA VAL A 637 -9.20 30.80 -14.20
C VAL A 637 -10.53 31.48 -14.53
N ASP A 638 -10.91 31.55 -15.81
CA ASP A 638 -12.19 32.14 -16.21
C ASP A 638 -13.41 31.31 -15.78
N GLN A 639 -13.26 29.98 -15.69
CA GLN A 639 -14.34 29.10 -15.23
C GLN A 639 -14.64 29.24 -13.74
N VAL A 640 -13.71 29.80 -12.96
CA VAL A 640 -13.84 29.98 -11.50
C VAL A 640 -14.06 31.45 -11.16
N PHE A 641 -13.12 32.31 -11.56
CA PHE A 641 -13.09 33.72 -11.14
C PHE A 641 -14.15 34.55 -11.85
N GLY A 642 -14.50 34.24 -13.11
CA GLY A 642 -15.60 34.92 -13.82
C GLY A 642 -16.94 34.76 -13.09
N PRO A 643 -17.39 33.53 -12.79
CA PRO A 643 -18.59 33.30 -11.99
C PRO A 643 -18.52 33.86 -10.56
N LEU A 644 -17.36 33.86 -9.90
CA LEU A 644 -17.20 34.49 -8.58
C LEU A 644 -17.43 36.01 -8.64
N ALA A 645 -16.83 36.69 -9.62
CA ALA A 645 -17.02 38.13 -9.82
C ALA A 645 -18.49 38.44 -10.14
N ALA A 646 -19.14 37.63 -10.98
CA ALA A 646 -20.57 37.76 -11.29
C ALA A 646 -21.48 37.54 -10.07
N ALA A 647 -21.04 36.79 -9.06
CA ALA A 647 -21.71 36.65 -7.77
C ALA A 647 -21.49 37.82 -6.81
N GLY A 648 -20.63 38.79 -7.18
CA GLY A 648 -20.24 39.91 -6.32
C GLY A 648 -19.14 39.58 -5.31
N VAL A 649 -18.41 38.47 -5.51
CA VAL A 649 -17.22 38.15 -4.70
C VAL A 649 -16.11 39.11 -5.08
N THR A 650 -15.54 39.79 -4.10
CA THR A 650 -14.47 40.77 -4.29
C THR A 650 -13.12 40.26 -3.81
N GLU A 651 -13.09 39.24 -2.95
CA GLU A 651 -11.87 38.70 -2.34
C GLU A 651 -11.89 37.15 -2.33
N VAL A 652 -10.75 36.55 -2.67
CA VAL A 652 -10.56 35.10 -2.73
C VAL A 652 -9.26 34.69 -2.03
N ALA A 653 -9.37 33.76 -1.08
CA ALA A 653 -8.22 33.08 -0.49
C ALA A 653 -7.85 31.85 -1.32
N LEU A 654 -6.74 31.91 -2.07
CA LEU A 654 -6.31 30.83 -2.96
C LEU A 654 -5.28 29.91 -2.29
N HIS A 655 -5.61 28.63 -2.20
CA HIS A 655 -4.79 27.56 -1.66
C HIS A 655 -4.26 26.67 -2.78
N VAL A 656 -2.94 26.66 -3.00
CA VAL A 656 -2.29 25.78 -3.98
C VAL A 656 -1.12 25.02 -3.34
N PRO A 657 -0.79 23.80 -3.82
CA PRO A 657 0.46 23.14 -3.48
C PRO A 657 1.67 24.03 -3.76
N GLU A 658 2.71 23.91 -2.95
CA GLU A 658 3.95 24.71 -3.08
C GLU A 658 4.55 24.68 -4.49
N MET A 659 4.48 23.52 -5.16
CA MET A 659 4.94 23.35 -6.53
C MET A 659 4.20 24.23 -7.57
N LEU A 660 3.05 24.81 -7.20
CA LEU A 660 2.25 25.71 -8.05
C LEU A 660 2.30 27.16 -7.58
N ARG A 661 3.20 27.52 -6.66
CA ARG A 661 3.32 28.88 -6.11
C ARG A 661 3.48 29.95 -7.20
N VAL A 662 4.26 29.66 -8.24
CA VAL A 662 4.44 30.55 -9.39
C VAL A 662 3.12 30.92 -10.07
N HIS A 663 2.15 30.01 -10.11
CA HIS A 663 0.83 30.29 -10.68
C HIS A 663 -0.03 31.14 -9.74
N LEU A 664 0.08 30.93 -8.42
CA LEU A 664 -0.56 31.77 -7.41
C LEU A 664 -0.05 33.21 -7.51
N ASP A 665 1.26 33.42 -7.57
CA ASP A 665 1.84 34.77 -7.62
C ASP A 665 1.36 35.54 -8.87
N ARG A 666 1.26 34.87 -10.04
CA ARG A 666 0.68 35.47 -11.27
C ARG A 666 -0.80 35.83 -11.13
N LEU A 667 -1.58 35.03 -10.42
CA LEU A 667 -2.99 35.36 -10.17
C LEU A 667 -3.15 36.55 -9.23
N ILE A 668 -2.30 36.64 -8.21
CA ILE A 668 -2.28 37.78 -7.29
C ILE A 668 -1.97 39.07 -8.05
N GLU A 669 -0.99 39.03 -8.95
CA GLU A 669 -0.62 40.19 -9.77
C GLU A 669 -1.69 40.57 -10.80
N SER A 670 -2.34 39.58 -11.43
CA SER A 670 -3.28 39.86 -12.52
C SER A 670 -4.67 40.31 -12.08
N ARG A 671 -5.06 40.11 -10.80
CA ARG A 671 -6.39 40.46 -10.24
C ARG A 671 -7.53 40.06 -11.20
N PRO A 672 -7.67 38.76 -11.49
CA PRO A 672 -8.60 38.29 -12.51
C PRO A 672 -10.02 38.77 -12.22
N HIS A 673 -10.66 39.40 -13.21
CA HIS A 673 -12.02 39.94 -13.11
C HIS A 673 -12.21 40.98 -11.98
N GLY A 674 -11.13 41.64 -11.55
CA GLY A 674 -11.17 42.63 -10.46
C GLY A 674 -11.23 42.03 -9.05
N ILE A 675 -11.08 40.71 -8.91
CA ILE A 675 -11.03 40.01 -7.63
C ILE A 675 -9.64 40.18 -7.00
N GLU A 676 -9.60 40.54 -5.72
CA GLU A 676 -8.39 40.47 -4.91
C GLU A 676 -8.10 39.02 -4.52
N VAL A 677 -6.95 38.50 -4.97
CA VAL A 677 -6.50 37.14 -4.63
C VAL A 677 -5.46 37.25 -3.52
N ILE A 678 -5.71 36.57 -2.40
CA ILE A 678 -4.76 36.46 -1.29
C ILE A 678 -4.25 35.03 -1.17
N ALA A 679 -2.99 34.87 -0.75
CA ALA A 679 -2.40 33.56 -0.52
C ALA A 679 -3.00 32.93 0.74
N GLY A 680 -3.76 31.85 0.58
CA GLY A 680 -4.30 31.10 1.71
C GLY A 680 -3.25 30.19 2.36
N GLN A 681 -3.37 29.96 3.67
CA GLN A 681 -2.62 28.89 4.35
C GLN A 681 -2.99 27.53 3.75
N PRO A 682 -2.14 26.50 3.71
CA PRO A 682 -2.55 25.17 3.25
C PRO A 682 -3.72 24.66 4.11
N ILE A 683 -4.94 24.65 3.57
CA ILE A 683 -6.12 24.13 4.26
C ILE A 683 -6.61 22.92 3.48
N ASP A 684 -6.80 21.80 4.17
CA ASP A 684 -7.65 20.74 3.64
C ASP A 684 -9.11 21.20 3.74
N LEU A 685 -9.58 21.87 2.69
CA LEU A 685 -10.90 22.51 2.61
C LEU A 685 -12.07 21.56 2.90
N ILE A 686 -11.84 20.25 3.00
CA ILE A 686 -12.89 19.28 3.27
C ILE A 686 -12.65 18.47 4.56
N ALA A 687 -11.40 18.26 4.99
CA ALA A 687 -11.14 17.54 6.24
C ALA A 687 -11.49 18.38 7.48
N HIS A 688 -11.24 19.69 7.48
CA HIS A 688 -11.49 20.54 8.66
C HIS A 688 -13.00 20.76 8.89
N PRO A 689 -13.48 20.57 10.15
CA PRO A 689 -14.80 21.02 10.57
C PRO A 689 -14.91 22.55 10.57
#